data_AF-A0A9W8HFI9-F1
#
_entry.id   AF-A0A9W8HFI9-F1
#
_cell.length_a   1.000
_cell.length_b   1.000
_cell.length_c   1.000
_cell.angle_alpha   90.00
_cell.angle_beta   90.00
_cell.angle_gamma   90.00
#
_symmetry.space_group_name_H-M   'P 1'
#
loop_
_entity.id
_entity.type
_entity.pdbx_description
1 polymer ?
#
loop_
_entity_poly.entity_id
_entity_poly.type
_entity_poly.pdbx_seq_one_letter_code
_entity_poly.pdbx_strand_id
1 'polypeptide(L)'
;MTKEATETTSEAEQRQAPEALEGNHAAAAAVDATSSTATLPSETAEAASVVVTDSTEKQSNIKTIGTEKQSNIKTIGSSGEEAASASDIVAPENNAEELTPTTAVDPPANDSGEVREKPAVKESLAVENSGKDETSDQDDFASINAISDVMQDVTLADDKPAANILAGAIALPAGDNVDVNVARPSPADVATAILLKDTEAARAFGARGFQGSGESDRTAIGQQPESSSSPRSSGSKSRGQPEIAELSDGENNDEDYDDEDVEERQRRLFRMAERRRQQKEKMAQTSVSSGEIETMRSGLSSAREYTSPSELRILNGSYPEGLRGSLYAVGPGRFEVGYNVQRELEQATRMFTFGHLMDVPPLLTKVSFDPKQKTITHRSRLIAKQLCSRIQAEHGVSTKVPGALYMSDTNQTFLNKFIPKASHYSTPEGECCGQDIQLFMPLQGSSQNIVCTNHVGALQNIDPVDLCPRAIIELKDVNPEFKGLLSCPHMQYDSDTREHFTVLQDVGFRSTTYTVVAISESQPEGYTVASFSAQASVLHSFAITQDYIIVPVYPYAAPIGGVSYRWGDSLLETLSFDHAQPAYFYVISREYRRVQCVYQAPAFFAMHQINAVQESATDSISIDLIAYEDDAVLRRLMIKDMRRPSVDFSVPSGYARRYQLSGVTMEATKYIETKGRPSLFPWVHTLLLRTESIELAKINPMVSAKPYTFMYGLSHVERLQGLPVHVASTTMYNCIVKLDTNDGATKPLVWSRKHCYPSEPVFVPHSDKEDDGFIISIFFDSMRITSCIVVLDAKTFKELMIAQLPSAVPLSFGHSKFAI
;
A
#
# COMPACT_ATOMS: atom_id res chain seq x y z
N MET A 1 -17.44 31.54 57.31
CA MET A 1 -18.93 31.38 57.36
C MET A 1 -19.47 31.45 55.93
N THR A 2 -20.70 30.97 55.75
CA THR A 2 -21.64 31.18 54.62
C THR A 2 -21.72 32.64 54.14
N LYS A 3 -22.19 33.02 52.94
CA LYS A 3 -22.71 32.33 51.72
C LYS A 3 -22.89 33.40 50.61
N GLU A 4 -23.00 33.00 49.34
CA GLU A 4 -23.79 33.67 48.25
C GLU A 4 -23.44 35.15 47.89
N ALA A 5 -23.94 35.76 46.80
CA ALA A 5 -24.19 35.28 45.42
C ALA A 5 -24.37 36.48 44.45
N THR A 6 -24.16 36.23 43.14
CA THR A 6 -24.79 36.86 41.94
C THR A 6 -25.04 38.38 41.84
N GLU A 7 -24.44 39.01 40.81
CA GLU A 7 -25.00 40.00 39.83
C GLU A 7 -23.80 40.53 38.96
N THR A 8 -23.89 41.12 37.76
CA THR A 8 -25.00 41.50 36.83
C THR A 8 -24.49 41.49 35.36
N THR A 9 -25.32 41.90 34.40
CA THR A 9 -24.97 42.26 32.99
C THR A 9 -25.22 43.79 32.77
N SER A 10 -24.95 44.46 31.63
CA SER A 10 -24.79 44.06 30.22
C SER A 10 -23.89 45.02 29.40
N GLU A 11 -23.78 44.75 28.09
CA GLU A 11 -23.73 45.67 26.92
C GLU A 11 -24.04 47.18 27.16
N ALA A 12 -23.53 48.15 26.36
CA ALA A 12 -22.48 48.18 25.33
C ALA A 12 -22.22 49.66 24.89
N GLU A 13 -21.08 49.94 24.23
CA GLU A 13 -20.74 51.17 23.45
C GLU A 13 -20.85 52.56 24.17
N GLN A 14 -20.01 53.58 23.95
CA GLN A 14 -19.31 54.01 22.73
C GLN A 14 -18.24 55.12 23.03
N ARG A 15 -17.14 55.15 22.24
CA ARG A 15 -16.35 56.34 21.79
C ARG A 15 -15.46 57.21 22.74
N GLN A 16 -14.48 57.82 22.04
CA GLN A 16 -13.64 59.00 22.32
C GLN A 16 -12.41 58.89 23.27
N ALA A 17 -11.23 59.11 22.67
CA ALA A 17 -9.99 59.57 23.31
C ALA A 17 -9.92 61.12 23.29
N PRO A 18 -8.89 61.77 23.89
CA PRO A 18 -7.66 62.02 23.11
C PRO A 18 -6.32 62.08 23.90
N GLU A 19 -5.21 61.93 23.16
CA GLU A 19 -3.92 62.70 23.25
C GLU A 19 -3.08 62.77 24.57
N ALA A 20 -1.73 62.88 24.56
CA ALA A 20 -0.71 62.74 23.48
C ALA A 20 0.75 62.73 24.03
N LEU A 21 1.71 62.62 23.09
CA LEU A 21 3.15 63.01 23.12
C LEU A 21 4.19 62.05 23.75
N GLU A 22 5.39 61.86 23.16
CA GLU A 22 5.83 61.95 21.75
C GLU A 22 7.24 61.35 21.54
N GLY A 23 7.63 61.08 20.28
CA GLY A 23 9.02 60.93 19.84
C GLY A 23 9.60 59.49 19.80
N ASN A 24 10.36 59.08 18.78
CA ASN A 24 10.65 59.78 17.52
C ASN A 24 11.13 58.83 16.39
N HIS A 25 10.58 58.98 15.18
CA HIS A 25 11.16 58.79 13.81
C HIS A 25 12.02 57.54 13.43
N ALA A 26 12.23 57.14 12.17
CA ALA A 26 11.62 57.33 10.84
C ALA A 26 12.53 56.60 9.81
N ALA A 27 12.20 56.28 8.55
CA ALA A 27 10.94 56.03 7.83
C ALA A 27 11.30 55.29 6.51
N ALA A 28 10.32 54.74 5.79
CA ALA A 28 10.52 54.15 4.46
C ALA A 28 10.16 55.14 3.33
N ALA A 29 10.59 54.83 2.10
CA ALA A 29 10.14 55.49 0.87
C ALA A 29 9.98 54.46 -0.26
N ALA A 30 9.03 54.70 -1.16
CA ALA A 30 8.71 53.84 -2.31
C ALA A 30 8.56 54.69 -3.58
N VAL A 31 8.87 54.11 -4.75
CA VAL A 31 8.66 54.72 -6.08
C VAL A 31 8.24 53.63 -7.09
N ASP A 32 7.41 54.01 -8.04
CA ASP A 32 6.86 53.20 -9.15
C ASP A 32 7.25 53.86 -10.49
N ALA A 33 7.79 53.12 -11.46
CA ALA A 33 8.19 53.67 -12.77
C ALA A 33 8.43 52.64 -13.92
N THR A 34 7.56 52.73 -14.91
CA THR A 34 7.68 52.42 -16.37
C THR A 34 9.06 52.16 -17.03
N SER A 35 9.12 51.07 -17.81
CA SER A 35 9.71 50.89 -19.17
C SER A 35 11.09 51.48 -19.57
N SER A 36 11.95 50.65 -20.19
CA SER A 36 12.36 50.82 -21.62
C SER A 36 13.34 49.73 -22.12
N THR A 37 13.55 49.69 -23.44
CA THR A 37 14.29 48.70 -24.25
C THR A 37 15.82 48.86 -24.24
N ALA A 38 16.57 47.74 -24.34
CA ALA A 38 17.93 47.69 -24.90
C ALA A 38 18.28 46.33 -25.55
N THR A 39 19.19 46.32 -26.52
CA THR A 39 19.45 45.24 -27.51
C THR A 39 20.59 44.26 -27.20
N LEU A 40 20.55 43.12 -27.92
CA LEU A 40 21.65 42.23 -28.39
C LEU A 40 22.98 42.94 -28.74
N PRO A 41 24.18 42.28 -28.74
CA PRO A 41 24.55 40.97 -29.36
C PRO A 41 25.11 39.92 -28.36
N SER A 42 25.30 38.61 -28.59
CA SER A 42 25.51 37.70 -29.76
C SER A 42 26.98 37.40 -30.16
N GLU A 43 27.44 36.16 -29.92
CA GLU A 43 28.52 35.34 -30.58
C GLU A 43 28.55 33.99 -29.78
N THR A 44 28.42 32.76 -30.33
CA THR A 44 29.33 31.92 -31.17
C THR A 44 30.69 31.60 -30.54
N ALA A 45 31.22 30.37 -30.55
CA ALA A 45 30.70 29.04 -30.96
C ALA A 45 31.62 27.91 -30.43
N GLU A 46 31.21 26.64 -30.61
CA GLU A 46 32.06 25.41 -30.72
C GLU A 46 33.08 25.06 -29.58
N ALA A 47 33.67 23.86 -29.48
CA ALA A 47 33.25 22.46 -29.69
C ALA A 47 34.41 21.53 -29.21
N ALA A 48 34.23 20.21 -29.34
CA ALA A 48 35.31 19.19 -29.40
C ALA A 48 36.19 18.93 -28.15
N SER A 49 35.74 17.98 -27.31
CA SER A 49 36.31 16.61 -27.12
C SER A 49 37.83 16.35 -26.91
N VAL A 50 38.14 15.08 -26.57
CA VAL A 50 39.46 14.41 -26.41
C VAL A 50 40.09 14.60 -25.01
N VAL A 51 40.64 13.60 -24.29
CA VAL A 51 40.50 12.12 -24.14
C VAL A 51 41.76 11.65 -23.38
N VAL A 52 41.59 10.87 -22.31
CA VAL A 52 42.56 9.92 -21.70
C VAL A 52 43.95 10.44 -21.27
N THR A 53 44.22 10.38 -19.97
CA THR A 53 45.25 9.46 -19.40
C THR A 53 45.07 9.27 -17.89
N ASP A 54 45.49 8.09 -17.41
CA ASP A 54 45.50 7.68 -16.00
C ASP A 54 46.92 7.82 -15.41
N SER A 55 47.06 8.10 -14.10
CA SER A 55 48.33 7.97 -13.37
C SER A 55 48.21 8.13 -11.85
N THR A 56 47.92 7.02 -11.16
CA THR A 56 48.60 6.52 -9.94
C THR A 56 49.31 7.49 -8.96
N GLU A 57 48.88 7.41 -7.70
CA GLU A 57 49.67 7.40 -6.44
C GLU A 57 50.99 8.19 -6.28
N LYS A 58 51.06 8.96 -5.17
CA LYS A 58 52.12 8.75 -4.16
C LYS A 58 51.82 9.34 -2.78
N GLN A 59 52.18 8.60 -1.73
CA GLN A 59 52.20 9.07 -0.34
C GLN A 59 53.53 9.76 0.00
N SER A 60 53.52 10.71 0.94
CA SER A 60 54.70 11.00 1.76
C SER A 60 54.31 11.58 3.14
N ASN A 61 54.76 10.94 4.22
CA ASN A 61 54.62 11.43 5.59
C ASN A 61 55.91 12.15 6.02
N ILE A 62 55.80 13.30 6.69
CA ILE A 62 56.89 13.93 7.47
C ILE A 62 56.34 14.37 8.85
N LYS A 63 57.19 14.36 9.89
CA LYS A 63 56.79 14.37 11.31
C LYS A 63 57.39 15.53 12.13
N THR A 64 56.51 16.21 12.89
CA THR A 64 56.69 16.64 14.30
C THR A 64 57.56 17.86 14.65
N ILE A 65 57.32 18.41 15.86
CA ILE A 65 58.03 19.46 16.64
C ILE A 65 57.67 20.91 16.24
N GLY A 66 57.29 21.84 17.15
CA GLY A 66 57.07 21.74 18.61
C GLY A 66 56.76 23.13 19.27
N THR A 67 56.90 23.25 20.60
CA THR A 67 56.76 24.47 21.47
C THR A 67 55.35 25.00 21.77
N GLU A 68 55.01 25.67 22.90
CA GLU A 68 55.45 25.60 24.34
C GLU A 68 54.49 26.44 25.24
N LYS A 69 54.58 26.30 26.59
CA LYS A 69 53.98 27.14 27.70
C LYS A 69 52.46 26.93 27.95
N GLN A 70 51.94 26.74 29.19
CA GLN A 70 51.97 27.53 30.46
C GLN A 70 51.31 28.92 30.31
N SER A 71 50.49 29.49 31.22
CA SER A 71 49.72 29.08 32.45
C SER A 71 48.84 30.33 32.87
N ASN A 72 48.07 30.50 33.96
CA ASN A 72 47.71 29.79 35.21
C ASN A 72 46.53 30.53 35.93
N ILE A 73 45.85 29.94 36.96
CA ILE A 73 45.19 30.65 38.12
C ILE A 73 43.98 31.62 37.82
N LYS A 74 42.91 31.86 38.61
CA LYS A 74 42.21 31.40 39.86
C LYS A 74 40.71 31.77 39.69
N THR A 75 39.66 31.02 40.11
CA THR A 75 39.15 30.63 41.45
C THR A 75 38.37 31.72 42.23
N ILE A 76 37.10 31.42 42.60
CA ILE A 76 36.32 31.75 43.85
C ILE A 76 34.81 31.50 43.57
N GLY A 77 33.99 30.87 44.43
CA GLY A 77 34.29 30.09 45.64
C GLY A 77 33.07 29.82 46.56
N SER A 78 33.13 28.70 47.32
CA SER A 78 32.31 28.30 48.51
C SER A 78 30.78 28.07 48.33
N SER A 79 30.13 27.15 49.06
CA SER A 79 30.51 26.15 50.10
C SER A 79 29.75 24.82 49.81
N GLY A 80 29.80 23.70 50.55
CA GLY A 80 30.41 23.26 51.83
C GLY A 80 29.47 22.25 52.54
N GLU A 81 29.80 21.43 53.55
CA GLU A 81 31.01 21.03 54.31
C GLU A 81 30.67 19.60 54.92
N GLU A 82 31.49 18.76 55.59
CA GLU A 82 32.83 18.87 56.18
C GLU A 82 33.64 17.52 56.13
N ALA A 83 33.31 16.50 56.95
CA ALA A 83 34.20 15.42 57.43
C ALA A 83 33.41 14.22 58.05
N ALA A 84 33.92 13.03 58.42
CA ALA A 84 35.12 12.18 58.14
C ALA A 84 34.84 10.73 58.73
N SER A 85 35.72 9.78 59.14
CA SER A 85 37.18 9.66 59.36
C SER A 85 37.71 8.19 59.52
N ALA A 86 38.84 7.88 58.88
CA ALA A 86 40.01 7.04 59.28
C ALA A 86 39.93 5.70 60.10
N SER A 87 40.68 4.67 59.65
CA SER A 87 41.87 4.08 60.32
C SER A 87 42.50 2.91 59.53
N ASP A 88 43.70 2.42 59.91
CA ASP A 88 44.73 1.81 59.03
C ASP A 88 45.21 0.35 59.36
N ILE A 89 46.30 -0.05 58.66
CA ILE A 89 47.49 -0.87 59.04
C ILE A 89 47.64 -2.35 58.52
N VAL A 90 48.84 -2.64 57.95
CA VAL A 90 49.60 -3.93 57.78
C VAL A 90 49.56 -4.65 56.40
N ALA A 91 50.73 -5.16 55.99
CA ALA A 91 51.08 -6.00 54.81
C ALA A 91 52.39 -6.81 55.16
N PRO A 92 53.18 -7.50 54.28
CA PRO A 92 53.02 -7.87 52.85
C PRO A 92 53.46 -9.37 52.55
N GLU A 93 54.11 -9.64 51.41
CA GLU A 93 54.86 -10.87 50.98
C GLU A 93 54.06 -12.08 50.40
N ASN A 94 54.54 -12.87 49.42
CA ASN A 94 55.73 -12.80 48.53
C ASN A 94 55.55 -13.65 47.23
N ASN A 95 56.28 -13.31 46.14
CA ASN A 95 56.88 -14.12 45.02
C ASN A 95 56.25 -15.45 44.49
N ALA A 96 56.57 -15.98 43.29
CA ALA A 96 57.05 -15.52 41.97
C ALA A 96 57.18 -16.78 41.04
N GLU A 97 57.36 -16.60 39.71
CA GLU A 97 57.91 -17.61 38.74
C GLU A 97 57.10 -18.93 38.52
N GLU A 98 57.28 -19.72 37.44
CA GLU A 98 57.52 -19.45 36.00
C GLU A 98 57.17 -20.74 35.18
N LEU A 99 57.35 -20.70 33.84
CA LEU A 99 57.55 -21.82 32.89
C LEU A 99 56.38 -22.70 32.40
N THR A 100 56.34 -22.80 31.07
CA THR A 100 55.72 -23.83 30.20
C THR A 100 56.78 -24.93 29.89
N PRO A 101 56.58 -26.05 29.13
CA PRO A 101 55.75 -26.20 27.92
C PRO A 101 55.16 -27.63 27.64
N THR A 102 54.90 -27.88 26.35
CA THR A 102 54.47 -29.13 25.67
C THR A 102 55.51 -30.27 25.82
N THR A 103 55.32 -31.54 25.40
CA THR A 103 54.58 -32.11 24.23
C THR A 103 54.33 -33.63 24.43
N ALA A 104 53.61 -34.31 23.52
CA ALA A 104 53.25 -35.74 23.59
C ALA A 104 54.30 -36.73 23.02
N VAL A 105 54.15 -38.03 23.33
CA VAL A 105 54.54 -39.24 22.54
C VAL A 105 53.96 -40.53 23.18
N ASP A 106 53.66 -41.56 22.37
CA ASP A 106 52.97 -42.82 22.72
C ASP A 106 53.94 -44.00 23.15
N PRO A 107 53.67 -45.30 22.86
CA PRO A 107 52.86 -46.33 23.59
C PRO A 107 53.78 -47.50 24.14
N PRO A 108 53.43 -48.81 24.32
CA PRO A 108 52.16 -49.55 24.11
C PRO A 108 51.77 -50.74 25.07
N ALA A 109 50.57 -51.31 24.77
CA ALA A 109 50.21 -52.74 24.73
C ALA A 109 49.52 -53.49 25.92
N ASN A 110 48.57 -54.35 25.50
CA ASN A 110 47.88 -55.48 26.17
C ASN A 110 46.80 -55.17 27.25
N ASP A 111 45.62 -55.82 27.25
CA ASP A 111 44.94 -56.64 26.22
C ASP A 111 43.41 -56.75 26.49
N SER A 112 42.65 -57.31 25.53
CA SER A 112 41.18 -57.47 25.43
C SER A 112 40.37 -56.17 25.19
N GLY A 113 39.45 -56.09 24.22
CA GLY A 113 39.10 -57.00 23.10
C GLY A 113 37.81 -56.50 22.43
N GLU A 114 37.89 -55.73 21.34
CA GLU A 114 37.70 -56.14 19.93
C GLU A 114 36.22 -56.45 19.52
N VAL A 115 35.64 -55.91 18.42
CA VAL A 115 36.21 -54.99 17.40
C VAL A 115 35.14 -54.15 16.64
N ARG A 116 35.52 -52.89 16.32
CA ARG A 116 35.03 -51.92 15.29
C ARG A 116 33.54 -51.56 15.04
N GLU A 117 33.36 -50.26 14.85
CA GLU A 117 32.26 -49.59 14.11
C GLU A 117 32.75 -48.97 12.76
N LYS A 118 31.82 -48.35 12.01
CA LYS A 118 31.99 -47.27 10.98
C LYS A 118 32.29 -47.75 9.52
N PRO A 119 32.30 -46.86 8.49
CA PRO A 119 31.05 -46.41 7.84
C PRO A 119 31.13 -46.32 6.28
N ALA A 120 30.06 -45.76 5.68
CA ALA A 120 30.01 -45.06 4.38
C ALA A 120 29.86 -45.84 3.04
N VAL A 121 28.87 -45.38 2.27
CA VAL A 121 28.75 -45.25 0.79
C VAL A 121 29.69 -46.07 -0.12
N LYS A 122 29.12 -47.00 -0.92
CA LYS A 122 29.30 -47.03 -2.39
C LYS A 122 28.37 -48.01 -3.16
N GLU A 123 27.87 -47.51 -4.29
CA GLU A 123 27.68 -48.14 -5.61
C GLU A 123 27.42 -49.66 -5.79
N SER A 124 26.23 -49.92 -6.38
CA SER A 124 26.05 -50.65 -7.67
C SER A 124 25.88 -52.18 -7.73
N LEU A 125 25.08 -52.58 -8.75
CA LEU A 125 24.94 -53.90 -9.42
C LEU A 125 24.49 -55.08 -8.52
N ALA A 126 23.25 -55.60 -8.59
CA ALA A 126 22.47 -56.19 -9.70
C ALA A 126 22.76 -57.70 -9.92
N VAL A 127 21.68 -58.45 -10.27
CA VAL A 127 21.67 -59.58 -11.24
C VAL A 127 22.51 -60.83 -10.83
N GLU A 128 21.97 -62.07 -10.72
CA GLU A 128 20.76 -62.63 -11.35
C GLU A 128 20.24 -63.98 -10.78
N ASN A 129 18.95 -64.22 -11.02
CA ASN A 129 18.28 -65.46 -11.49
C ASN A 129 18.19 -66.83 -10.74
N SER A 130 16.97 -67.36 -10.86
CA SER A 130 16.54 -68.75 -11.05
C SER A 130 16.39 -69.69 -9.81
N GLY A 131 15.24 -70.35 -9.62
CA GLY A 131 13.97 -70.22 -10.33
C GLY A 131 12.96 -71.35 -10.03
N LYS A 132 11.81 -71.32 -10.76
CA LYS A 132 10.70 -72.31 -10.80
C LYS A 132 9.72 -72.28 -9.62
N ASP A 133 8.40 -72.53 -9.79
CA ASP A 133 7.53 -72.58 -10.99
C ASP A 133 6.04 -72.38 -10.53
N GLU A 134 5.11 -72.21 -11.49
CA GLU A 134 3.63 -72.34 -11.42
C GLU A 134 2.72 -71.13 -11.02
N THR A 135 1.87 -70.73 -11.98
CA THR A 135 0.60 -69.94 -11.91
C THR A 135 0.65 -68.50 -11.36
N SER A 136 0.61 -67.39 -12.12
CA SER A 136 0.05 -66.98 -13.44
C SER A 136 -1.44 -66.60 -13.48
N ASP A 137 -1.95 -65.43 -13.93
CA ASP A 137 -1.49 -64.03 -14.15
C ASP A 137 -2.81 -63.17 -14.09
N GLN A 138 -3.03 -61.88 -14.41
CA GLN A 138 -2.39 -60.70 -15.04
C GLN A 138 -3.09 -59.44 -14.41
N ASP A 139 -2.67 -58.17 -14.50
CA ASP A 139 -1.38 -57.49 -14.75
C ASP A 139 -1.52 -56.01 -14.29
N ASP A 140 -0.43 -55.40 -13.83
CA ASP A 140 -0.30 -53.92 -13.70
C ASP A 140 0.09 -53.29 -15.05
N PHE A 141 -0.17 -52.00 -15.25
CA PHE A 141 0.43 -51.25 -16.38
C PHE A 141 0.76 -49.80 -16.08
N ALA A 142 1.92 -49.36 -16.55
CA ALA A 142 2.34 -47.96 -16.57
C ALA A 142 3.19 -47.62 -17.82
N SER A 143 3.07 -46.36 -18.26
CA SER A 143 4.03 -45.59 -19.07
C SER A 143 4.05 -45.70 -20.61
N ILE A 144 4.44 -44.56 -21.22
CA ILE A 144 4.99 -44.32 -22.59
C ILE A 144 4.02 -44.08 -23.77
N ASN A 145 3.77 -42.79 -24.02
CA ASN A 145 3.83 -42.03 -25.30
C ASN A 145 3.41 -42.61 -26.69
N ALA A 146 2.50 -41.84 -27.33
CA ALA A 146 2.56 -41.31 -28.72
C ALA A 146 1.85 -42.03 -29.90
N ILE A 147 1.64 -41.21 -30.97
CA ILE A 147 1.25 -41.51 -32.38
C ILE A 147 -0.27 -41.57 -32.72
N SER A 148 -0.81 -40.36 -32.96
CA SER A 148 -1.64 -39.89 -34.11
C SER A 148 -2.71 -40.73 -34.85
N ASP A 149 -3.85 -40.05 -35.08
CA ASP A 149 -4.66 -39.93 -36.32
C ASP A 149 -5.64 -41.04 -36.81
N VAL A 150 -6.59 -40.58 -37.66
CA VAL A 150 -7.54 -41.32 -38.54
C VAL A 150 -8.74 -41.97 -37.81
N MET A 151 -10.04 -41.71 -38.09
CA MET A 151 -10.81 -40.70 -38.89
C MET A 151 -12.33 -40.88 -38.51
N GLN A 152 -13.41 -40.35 -39.13
CA GLN A 152 -13.66 -39.62 -40.39
C GLN A 152 -14.94 -38.71 -40.31
N ASP A 153 -15.06 -37.80 -41.27
CA ASP A 153 -16.20 -37.02 -41.83
C ASP A 153 -17.66 -37.20 -41.36
N VAL A 154 -18.33 -36.04 -41.22
CA VAL A 154 -19.59 -35.72 -41.93
C VAL A 154 -19.47 -34.29 -42.50
N THR A 155 -19.92 -34.04 -43.74
CA THR A 155 -19.81 -32.72 -44.42
C THR A 155 -21.06 -32.35 -45.25
N LEU A 156 -21.14 -31.07 -45.62
CA LEU A 156 -22.02 -30.43 -46.65
C LEU A 156 -23.49 -30.07 -46.30
N ALA A 157 -23.72 -28.75 -46.16
CA ALA A 157 -24.82 -27.92 -46.72
C ALA A 157 -24.63 -26.48 -46.16
N ASP A 158 -24.19 -25.49 -46.94
CA ASP A 158 -24.99 -24.65 -47.84
C ASP A 158 -26.15 -23.89 -47.15
N ASP A 159 -25.99 -22.58 -46.95
CA ASP A 159 -26.84 -21.59 -47.65
C ASP A 159 -26.34 -20.12 -47.55
N LYS A 160 -26.64 -19.29 -48.56
CA LYS A 160 -26.43 -17.82 -48.58
C LYS A 160 -27.27 -17.12 -49.68
N PRO A 161 -28.20 -16.24 -49.29
CA PRO A 161 -28.49 -15.00 -50.05
C PRO A 161 -28.64 -13.77 -49.11
N ALA A 162 -28.64 -12.49 -49.51
CA ALA A 162 -28.21 -11.79 -50.74
C ALA A 162 -27.84 -10.33 -50.33
N ALA A 163 -26.75 -9.72 -50.81
CA ALA A 163 -26.64 -8.89 -52.02
C ALA A 163 -27.20 -7.44 -51.94
N ASN A 164 -26.29 -6.45 -51.98
CA ASN A 164 -26.40 -5.10 -52.59
C ASN A 164 -25.03 -4.41 -52.37
N ILE A 165 -24.12 -4.34 -53.35
CA ILE A 165 -24.13 -3.53 -54.59
C ILE A 165 -24.06 -2.02 -54.31
N LEU A 166 -22.85 -1.47 -54.38
CA LEU A 166 -22.53 -0.39 -55.34
C LEU A 166 -21.06 -0.51 -55.76
N ALA A 167 -20.72 -0.10 -56.98
CA ALA A 167 -19.38 -0.23 -57.57
C ALA A 167 -18.66 1.12 -57.68
N GLY A 168 -17.33 1.09 -57.79
CA GLY A 168 -16.51 2.31 -57.87
C GLY A 168 -15.04 2.04 -58.17
N ALA A 169 -14.73 1.34 -59.27
CA ALA A 169 -13.36 1.06 -59.70
C ALA A 169 -12.89 2.05 -60.79
N ILE A 170 -11.76 2.72 -60.55
CA ILE A 170 -10.91 3.36 -61.57
C ILE A 170 -9.46 3.03 -61.20
N ALA A 171 -8.60 2.77 -62.18
CA ALA A 171 -7.21 2.40 -61.96
C ALA A 171 -6.27 3.10 -62.94
N LEU A 172 -5.08 3.51 -62.42
CA LEU A 172 -3.87 3.89 -63.18
C LEU A 172 -3.98 5.21 -64.01
N PRO A 173 -2.87 5.83 -64.44
CA PRO A 173 -1.49 5.32 -64.53
C PRO A 173 -0.41 6.12 -63.75
N ALA A 174 0.83 5.66 -63.87
CA ALA A 174 2.05 6.34 -63.43
C ALA A 174 2.56 7.34 -64.49
N GLY A 175 3.41 8.29 -64.10
CA GLY A 175 4.08 9.23 -65.01
C GLY A 175 5.10 10.16 -64.34
N ASP A 176 6.38 9.83 -64.53
CA ASP A 176 7.59 10.67 -64.62
C ASP A 176 7.99 11.74 -63.58
N ASN A 177 9.31 11.96 -63.53
CA ASN A 177 9.99 12.92 -62.65
C ASN A 177 9.92 14.36 -63.16
N VAL A 178 9.82 15.33 -62.26
CA VAL A 178 10.27 16.71 -62.48
C VAL A 178 10.94 17.24 -61.20
N ASP A 179 12.22 17.61 -61.27
CA ASP A 179 12.89 18.38 -60.23
C ASP A 179 12.37 19.83 -60.22
N VAL A 180 11.86 20.29 -59.08
CA VAL A 180 11.64 21.73 -58.82
C VAL A 180 12.15 22.06 -57.42
N ASN A 181 13.24 22.83 -57.38
CA ASN A 181 13.92 23.21 -56.15
C ASN A 181 13.20 24.41 -55.49
N VAL A 182 12.51 24.18 -54.37
CA VAL A 182 11.82 25.22 -53.58
C VAL A 182 12.20 25.08 -52.11
N ALA A 183 12.62 26.17 -51.48
CA ALA A 183 13.07 26.19 -50.10
C ALA A 183 11.95 25.85 -49.11
N ARG A 184 12.27 25.05 -48.08
CA ARG A 184 11.37 24.80 -46.94
C ARG A 184 11.43 25.99 -45.97
N PRO A 185 10.29 26.47 -45.41
CA PRO A 185 10.28 27.48 -44.36
C PRO A 185 10.83 26.91 -43.04
N SER A 186 11.12 27.79 -42.08
CA SER A 186 11.66 27.37 -40.78
C SER A 186 10.57 26.79 -39.86
N PRO A 187 10.92 26.02 -38.82
CA PRO A 187 9.94 25.52 -37.84
C PRO A 187 9.16 26.63 -37.12
N ALA A 188 9.70 27.85 -37.02
CA ALA A 188 9.03 28.99 -36.39
C ALA A 188 7.85 29.53 -37.22
N ASP A 189 7.95 29.46 -38.56
CA ASP A 189 6.94 30.02 -39.47
C ASP A 189 5.65 29.18 -39.48
N VAL A 190 5.77 27.87 -39.24
CA VAL A 190 4.64 26.93 -39.19
C VAL A 190 3.82 27.09 -37.90
N ALA A 191 4.46 27.44 -36.78
CA ALA A 191 3.79 27.60 -35.50
C ALA A 191 2.75 28.75 -35.50
N THR A 192 3.05 29.84 -36.22
CA THR A 192 2.19 31.03 -36.31
C THR A 192 0.94 30.80 -37.17
N ALA A 193 0.98 29.85 -38.12
CA ALA A 193 -0.12 29.60 -39.07
C ALA A 193 -1.28 28.75 -38.51
N ILE A 194 -1.07 28.06 -37.39
CA ILE A 194 -2.07 27.15 -36.78
C ILE A 194 -2.92 27.88 -35.71
N LEU A 195 -2.40 28.94 -35.09
CA LEU A 195 -3.05 29.68 -34.00
C LEU A 195 -4.16 30.67 -34.44
N LEU A 196 -4.59 30.64 -35.71
CA LEU A 196 -5.49 31.63 -36.32
C LEU A 196 -6.70 31.05 -37.08
N LYS A 197 -7.19 29.85 -36.71
CA LYS A 197 -8.38 29.24 -37.37
C LYS A 197 -9.57 28.84 -36.50
N ASP A 198 -9.45 28.76 -35.17
CA ASP A 198 -10.57 28.36 -34.30
C ASP A 198 -11.32 29.53 -33.63
N THR A 199 -11.01 30.79 -33.98
CA THR A 199 -11.57 31.99 -33.31
C THR A 199 -12.73 32.69 -34.04
N GLU A 200 -13.18 32.22 -35.21
CA GLU A 200 -14.23 32.88 -36.01
C GLU A 200 -15.60 32.17 -36.07
N ALA A 201 -15.77 31.05 -35.34
CA ALA A 201 -17.03 30.27 -35.36
C ALA A 201 -18.05 30.61 -34.25
N ALA A 202 -17.74 31.54 -33.33
CA ALA A 202 -18.49 31.73 -32.08
C ALA A 202 -18.90 33.18 -31.75
N ARG A 203 -19.11 34.04 -32.77
CA ARG A 203 -19.56 35.45 -32.59
C ARG A 203 -20.68 35.87 -33.53
N ALA A 204 -21.85 35.23 -33.41
CA ALA A 204 -23.12 35.76 -33.93
C ALA A 204 -24.30 35.31 -33.05
N PHE A 205 -25.25 36.21 -32.82
CA PHE A 205 -26.44 36.06 -31.96
C PHE A 205 -26.17 35.81 -30.46
N GLY A 206 -26.79 36.55 -29.52
CA GLY A 206 -27.67 37.71 -29.70
C GLY A 206 -28.44 38.05 -28.44
N ALA A 207 -27.89 38.93 -27.59
CA ALA A 207 -28.55 39.30 -26.34
C ALA A 207 -29.78 40.22 -26.57
N ARG A 208 -30.91 39.88 -25.92
CA ARG A 208 -32.03 40.80 -25.68
C ARG A 208 -32.61 40.55 -24.29
N GLY A 209 -32.32 41.45 -23.36
CA GLY A 209 -33.17 41.67 -22.19
C GLY A 209 -34.25 42.70 -22.53
N PHE A 210 -35.38 42.66 -21.84
CA PHE A 210 -36.39 43.71 -21.83
C PHE A 210 -37.00 43.83 -20.43
N GLN A 211 -37.46 45.02 -20.06
CA GLN A 211 -37.86 45.36 -18.69
C GLN A 211 -39.38 45.42 -18.51
N GLY A 212 -39.87 44.96 -17.34
CA GLY A 212 -40.62 45.85 -16.44
C GLY A 212 -42.15 45.75 -16.38
N SER A 213 -42.64 46.02 -15.16
CA SER A 213 -43.99 46.45 -14.71
C SER A 213 -45.21 45.52 -14.88
N GLY A 214 -46.16 45.64 -13.94
CA GLY A 214 -47.53 45.09 -14.07
C GLY A 214 -48.21 44.71 -12.75
N GLU A 215 -49.32 45.37 -12.44
CA GLU A 215 -50.23 45.13 -11.30
C GLU A 215 -51.69 45.44 -11.76
N SER A 216 -52.79 45.14 -11.07
CA SER A 216 -53.04 44.77 -9.66
C SER A 216 -54.37 43.99 -9.52
N ASP A 217 -54.62 43.44 -8.31
CA ASP A 217 -55.94 43.17 -7.69
C ASP A 217 -56.95 42.11 -8.24
N ARG A 218 -57.53 41.36 -7.27
CA ARG A 218 -58.97 41.11 -6.94
C ARG A 218 -60.04 41.01 -8.07
N THR A 219 -61.15 40.25 -7.97
CA THR A 219 -61.85 39.57 -6.85
C THR A 219 -62.93 38.57 -7.36
N ALA A 220 -63.19 37.47 -6.62
CA ALA A 220 -64.47 36.70 -6.45
C ALA A 220 -65.31 36.28 -7.71
N ILE A 221 -66.32 35.40 -7.74
CA ILE A 221 -67.15 34.59 -6.80
C ILE A 221 -67.39 33.21 -7.51
N GLY A 222 -67.63 32.03 -6.89
CA GLY A 222 -67.67 31.64 -5.48
C GLY A 222 -68.96 30.89 -5.05
N GLN A 223 -69.14 29.60 -5.41
CA GLN A 223 -70.23 28.73 -4.88
C GLN A 223 -69.74 27.31 -4.50
N GLN A 224 -70.38 26.76 -3.46
CA GLN A 224 -70.24 25.40 -2.89
C GLN A 224 -71.66 24.74 -2.87
N PRO A 225 -71.92 23.49 -2.41
CA PRO A 225 -71.41 22.82 -1.18
C PRO A 225 -70.97 21.34 -1.44
N GLU A 226 -70.84 20.39 -0.51
CA GLU A 226 -71.05 20.38 0.95
C GLU A 226 -70.04 19.50 1.75
N SER A 227 -70.32 18.21 1.94
CA SER A 227 -69.74 17.32 2.97
C SER A 227 -69.50 15.89 2.43
N SER A 228 -68.86 14.92 3.10
CA SER A 228 -68.37 14.79 4.49
C SER A 228 -67.21 13.74 4.49
N SER A 229 -66.41 13.44 5.53
CA SER A 229 -66.18 13.97 6.90
C SER A 229 -64.87 13.35 7.45
N SER A 230 -64.55 13.54 8.75
CA SER A 230 -63.48 12.83 9.50
C SER A 230 -63.83 12.84 11.01
N PRO A 231 -63.20 12.04 11.89
CA PRO A 231 -61.99 12.55 12.57
C PRO A 231 -60.93 11.50 13.01
N ARG A 232 -59.83 12.03 13.56
CA ARG A 232 -58.68 11.34 14.17
C ARG A 232 -59.03 10.61 15.47
N SER A 233 -58.17 9.66 15.88
CA SER A 233 -57.67 9.61 17.26
C SER A 233 -56.26 9.00 17.33
N SER A 234 -55.57 9.16 18.46
CA SER A 234 -54.19 8.72 18.70
C SER A 234 -54.13 7.75 19.89
N GLY A 235 -53.14 6.84 19.90
CA GLY A 235 -52.91 5.95 21.03
C GLY A 235 -51.64 5.13 20.90
N SER A 236 -50.72 5.26 21.87
CA SER A 236 -49.52 4.44 21.98
C SER A 236 -49.74 3.26 22.94
N LYS A 237 -49.05 2.14 22.70
CA LYS A 237 -48.74 1.11 23.71
C LYS A 237 -47.58 0.22 23.25
N SER A 238 -47.08 -0.61 24.15
CA SER A 238 -45.73 -1.19 24.08
C SER A 238 -45.67 -2.66 24.53
N ARG A 239 -44.56 -3.32 24.15
CA ARG A 239 -44.11 -4.67 24.55
C ARG A 239 -44.97 -5.86 24.11
N GLY A 240 -44.29 -6.98 23.87
CA GLY A 240 -44.88 -8.31 23.68
C GLY A 240 -43.96 -9.22 22.85
N GLN A 241 -43.49 -10.32 23.43
CA GLN A 241 -42.97 -11.45 22.65
C GLN A 241 -44.16 -12.31 22.21
N PRO A 242 -44.10 -13.01 21.06
CA PRO A 242 -45.08 -14.03 20.72
C PRO A 242 -44.79 -15.29 21.55
N GLU A 243 -45.57 -15.48 22.62
CA GLU A 243 -45.66 -16.76 23.32
C GLU A 243 -46.62 -17.70 22.59
N ILE A 244 -46.41 -19.01 22.70
CA ILE A 244 -47.14 -20.02 21.93
C ILE A 244 -48.52 -20.24 22.56
N ALA A 245 -49.58 -20.12 21.75
CA ALA A 245 -50.95 -20.44 22.14
C ALA A 245 -51.47 -21.60 21.29
N GLU A 246 -52.10 -22.57 21.94
CA GLU A 246 -52.64 -23.79 21.33
C GLU A 246 -53.98 -23.51 20.63
N LEU A 247 -54.26 -24.24 19.55
CA LEU A 247 -55.56 -24.18 18.86
C LEU A 247 -56.49 -25.26 19.41
N SER A 248 -57.74 -24.87 19.65
CA SER A 248 -58.80 -25.72 20.19
C SER A 248 -59.34 -26.73 19.18
N ASP A 249 -59.70 -27.91 19.66
CA ASP A 249 -60.49 -28.90 18.91
C ASP A 249 -61.83 -28.32 18.42
N GLY A 250 -62.29 -28.79 17.27
CA GLY A 250 -63.62 -28.52 16.72
C GLY A 250 -64.24 -29.83 16.25
N GLU A 251 -65.50 -30.08 16.66
CA GLU A 251 -66.17 -31.35 16.38
C GLU A 251 -66.72 -31.45 14.95
N ASN A 252 -66.54 -32.66 14.36
CA ASN A 252 -67.41 -33.34 13.40
C ASN A 252 -67.79 -32.62 12.07
N ASN A 253 -67.32 -33.19 10.95
CA ASN A 253 -68.16 -34.09 10.14
C ASN A 253 -67.29 -34.90 9.14
N ASP A 254 -67.87 -35.97 8.61
CA ASP A 254 -67.20 -37.03 7.85
C ASP A 254 -66.82 -36.66 6.40
N GLU A 255 -65.68 -37.16 5.92
CA GLU A 255 -65.45 -37.60 4.51
C GLU A 255 -64.14 -38.44 4.45
N ASP A 256 -64.14 -39.58 3.73
CA ASP A 256 -63.06 -40.58 3.74
C ASP A 256 -61.80 -40.15 2.96
N TYR A 257 -60.60 -40.18 3.58
CA TYR A 257 -59.30 -40.20 2.87
C TYR A 257 -58.17 -40.91 3.64
N ASP A 258 -57.70 -42.03 3.07
CA ASP A 258 -56.36 -42.64 3.10
C ASP A 258 -55.47 -42.58 4.37
N ASP A 259 -55.42 -43.71 5.09
CA ASP A 259 -54.51 -43.98 6.23
C ASP A 259 -53.00 -44.05 5.84
N GLU A 260 -52.65 -44.04 4.54
CA GLU A 260 -51.26 -44.21 4.07
C GLU A 260 -50.36 -42.96 4.29
N ASP A 261 -50.90 -41.74 4.30
CA ASP A 261 -50.07 -40.51 4.35
C ASP A 261 -49.45 -40.25 5.74
N VAL A 262 -49.96 -40.85 6.82
CA VAL A 262 -49.39 -40.65 8.17
C VAL A 262 -47.95 -41.16 8.25
N GLU A 263 -47.66 -42.34 7.69
CA GLU A 263 -46.32 -42.92 7.75
C GLU A 263 -45.36 -42.26 6.74
N GLU A 264 -45.80 -41.92 5.51
CA GLU A 264 -45.00 -41.13 4.56
C GLU A 264 -44.66 -39.76 5.18
N ARG A 265 -45.62 -39.06 5.78
CA ARG A 265 -45.42 -37.76 6.45
C ARG A 265 -44.41 -37.86 7.59
N GLN A 266 -44.47 -38.91 8.41
CA GLN A 266 -43.44 -39.17 9.44
C GLN A 266 -42.07 -39.47 8.82
N ARG A 267 -41.98 -40.36 7.81
CA ARG A 267 -40.73 -40.68 7.07
C ARG A 267 -40.16 -39.44 6.37
N ARG A 268 -41.00 -38.49 5.93
CA ARG A 268 -40.61 -37.23 5.29
C ARG A 268 -40.10 -36.22 6.31
N LEU A 269 -40.74 -36.10 7.48
CA LEU A 269 -40.24 -35.31 8.61
C LEU A 269 -38.91 -35.86 9.15
N PHE A 270 -38.76 -37.18 9.28
CA PHE A 270 -37.51 -37.81 9.70
C PHE A 270 -36.38 -37.52 8.69
N ARG A 271 -36.62 -37.71 7.39
CA ARG A 271 -35.67 -37.33 6.31
C ARG A 271 -35.31 -35.83 6.33
N MET A 272 -36.23 -34.93 6.72
CA MET A 272 -35.91 -33.51 6.90
C MET A 272 -35.10 -33.23 8.18
N ALA A 273 -35.42 -33.88 9.30
CA ALA A 273 -34.69 -33.76 10.55
C ALA A 273 -33.26 -34.31 10.42
N GLU A 274 -33.11 -35.45 9.76
CA GLU A 274 -31.82 -36.08 9.45
C GLU A 274 -30.99 -35.24 8.48
N ARG A 275 -31.58 -34.70 7.40
CA ARG A 275 -30.90 -33.71 6.54
C ARG A 275 -30.46 -32.47 7.32
N ARG A 276 -31.29 -31.96 8.25
CA ARG A 276 -30.90 -30.84 9.15
C ARG A 276 -29.80 -31.24 10.13
N ARG A 277 -29.76 -32.51 10.60
CA ARG A 277 -28.71 -33.04 11.46
C ARG A 277 -27.39 -33.16 10.69
N GLN A 278 -27.41 -33.80 9.52
CA GLN A 278 -26.28 -33.90 8.60
C GLN A 278 -25.79 -32.53 8.12
N GLN A 279 -26.68 -31.55 7.93
CA GLN A 279 -26.32 -30.17 7.61
C GLN A 279 -25.66 -29.45 8.79
N LYS A 280 -26.16 -29.64 10.03
CA LYS A 280 -25.48 -29.17 11.25
C LYS A 280 -24.13 -29.87 11.48
N GLU A 281 -24.05 -31.17 11.23
CA GLU A 281 -22.82 -31.96 11.36
C GLU A 281 -21.80 -31.53 10.32
N LYS A 282 -22.20 -31.28 9.05
CA LYS A 282 -21.35 -30.61 8.06
C LYS A 282 -20.92 -29.23 8.54
N MET A 283 -21.84 -28.35 8.96
CA MET A 283 -21.48 -27.00 9.42
C MET A 283 -20.54 -27.01 10.64
N ALA A 284 -20.62 -28.03 11.51
CA ALA A 284 -19.72 -28.22 12.64
C ALA A 284 -18.38 -28.91 12.26
N GLN A 285 -18.31 -29.58 11.11
CA GLN A 285 -17.08 -30.17 10.56
C GLN A 285 -16.33 -29.19 9.63
N THR A 286 -17.02 -28.27 8.96
CA THR A 286 -16.41 -27.19 8.16
C THR A 286 -16.11 -25.93 8.98
N SER A 287 -16.61 -25.81 10.22
CA SER A 287 -16.28 -24.66 11.06
C SER A 287 -14.87 -24.75 11.62
N VAL A 288 -13.96 -23.91 11.09
CA VAL A 288 -12.79 -23.43 11.86
C VAL A 288 -13.31 -22.88 13.19
N SER A 289 -12.55 -23.09 14.28
CA SER A 289 -13.09 -22.86 15.62
C SER A 289 -13.51 -21.40 15.81
N SER A 290 -14.70 -21.19 16.38
CA SER A 290 -15.23 -19.83 16.60
C SER A 290 -14.28 -18.96 17.44
N GLY A 291 -13.48 -19.59 18.32
CA GLY A 291 -12.45 -18.92 19.11
C GLY A 291 -11.26 -18.39 18.30
N GLU A 292 -10.88 -19.00 17.17
CA GLU A 292 -9.79 -18.51 16.31
C GLU A 292 -10.24 -17.25 15.53
N ILE A 293 -11.49 -17.20 15.07
CA ILE A 293 -12.13 -16.00 14.53
C ILE A 293 -12.27 -14.90 15.60
N GLU A 294 -12.72 -15.28 16.80
CA GLU A 294 -12.98 -14.34 17.90
C GLU A 294 -11.69 -13.71 18.46
N THR A 295 -10.59 -14.48 18.53
CA THR A 295 -9.27 -13.97 18.93
C THR A 295 -8.65 -13.12 17.83
N MET A 296 -8.70 -13.51 16.55
CA MET A 296 -8.21 -12.68 15.44
C MET A 296 -8.87 -11.30 15.42
N ARG A 297 -10.19 -11.24 15.65
CA ARG A 297 -10.98 -10.00 15.74
C ARG A 297 -10.41 -8.99 16.75
N SER A 298 -9.79 -9.44 17.84
CA SER A 298 -9.21 -8.53 18.85
C SER A 298 -8.06 -7.68 18.31
N GLY A 299 -7.37 -8.15 17.26
CA GLY A 299 -6.36 -7.41 16.51
C GLY A 299 -6.92 -6.33 15.57
N LEU A 300 -8.25 -6.22 15.44
CA LEU A 300 -8.95 -5.17 14.67
C LEU A 300 -9.62 -4.15 15.61
N SER A 301 -8.93 -3.81 16.70
CA SER A 301 -9.37 -2.85 17.73
C SER A 301 -8.47 -1.60 17.75
N SER A 302 -8.95 -0.50 18.33
CA SER A 302 -8.17 0.75 18.36
C SER A 302 -6.94 0.63 19.26
N ALA A 303 -5.78 0.98 18.71
CA ALA A 303 -4.48 0.90 19.37
C ALA A 303 -4.34 1.89 20.54
N ARG A 304 -3.35 1.61 21.40
CA ARG A 304 -2.89 2.55 22.44
C ARG A 304 -1.62 3.27 21.99
N GLU A 305 -1.58 4.57 22.28
CA GLU A 305 -0.44 5.43 22.02
C GLU A 305 0.61 5.37 23.15
N TYR A 306 1.90 5.35 22.78
CA TYR A 306 3.05 5.39 23.69
C TYR A 306 4.00 6.51 23.25
N THR A 307 3.65 7.74 23.59
CA THR A 307 4.41 8.94 23.18
C THR A 307 5.78 9.08 23.85
N SER A 308 6.02 8.40 24.98
CA SER A 308 7.32 8.34 25.64
C SER A 308 8.06 7.05 25.27
N PRO A 309 9.40 7.06 25.14
CA PRO A 309 10.17 5.84 24.92
C PRO A 309 9.90 4.79 26.01
N SER A 310 9.73 3.55 25.58
CA SER A 310 9.50 2.38 26.44
C SER A 310 10.53 1.31 26.08
N GLU A 311 11.30 0.84 27.05
CA GLU A 311 12.26 -0.25 26.83
C GLU A 311 11.52 -1.58 26.69
N LEU A 312 11.88 -2.38 25.68
CA LEU A 312 11.20 -3.64 25.38
C LEU A 312 11.94 -4.82 26.02
N ARG A 313 11.19 -5.64 26.76
CA ARG A 313 11.68 -6.87 27.33
C ARG A 313 11.87 -7.94 26.24
N ILE A 314 13.09 -8.45 26.10
CA ILE A 314 13.36 -9.68 25.33
C ILE A 314 12.66 -10.87 26.02
N LEU A 315 11.86 -11.61 25.26
CA LEU A 315 11.12 -12.80 25.69
C LEU A 315 11.80 -14.11 25.27
N ASN A 316 12.50 -14.10 24.13
CA ASN A 316 13.26 -15.24 23.62
C ASN A 316 14.49 -14.75 22.85
N GLY A 317 15.53 -15.58 22.80
CA GLY A 317 16.78 -15.27 22.12
C GLY A 317 17.57 -14.14 22.79
N SER A 318 18.34 -13.40 22.00
CA SER A 318 19.23 -12.34 22.46
C SER A 318 19.41 -11.24 21.42
N TYR A 319 19.83 -10.04 21.84
CA TYR A 319 20.11 -8.92 20.93
C TYR A 319 21.06 -9.36 19.78
N PRO A 320 20.62 -9.30 18.50
CA PRO A 320 21.44 -9.73 17.36
C PRO A 320 22.69 -8.87 17.18
N GLU A 321 23.84 -9.48 16.93
CA GLU A 321 25.09 -8.75 16.72
C GLU A 321 25.07 -7.96 15.40
N GLY A 322 25.64 -6.75 15.40
CA GLY A 322 25.66 -5.85 14.24
C GLY A 322 24.34 -5.14 13.92
N LEU A 323 23.18 -5.61 14.40
CA LEU A 323 21.90 -4.92 14.27
C LEU A 323 21.94 -3.56 14.99
N ARG A 324 21.61 -2.50 14.26
CA ARG A 324 21.53 -1.11 14.74
C ARG A 324 20.55 -0.33 13.88
N GLY A 325 19.92 0.71 14.43
CA GLY A 325 19.05 1.61 13.66
C GLY A 325 17.65 1.70 14.25
N SER A 326 16.64 1.93 13.40
CA SER A 326 15.24 2.04 13.78
C SER A 326 14.30 1.50 12.71
N LEU A 327 13.43 0.57 13.11
CA LEU A 327 12.23 0.20 12.37
C LEU A 327 11.17 1.29 12.55
N TYR A 328 10.56 1.71 11.45
CA TYR A 328 9.35 2.52 11.42
C TYR A 328 8.26 1.73 10.70
N ALA A 329 7.10 1.56 11.33
CA ALA A 329 5.98 0.78 10.81
C ALA A 329 4.68 1.58 10.94
N VAL A 330 3.96 1.78 9.83
CA VAL A 330 2.67 2.47 9.80
C VAL A 330 1.53 1.47 9.60
N GLY A 331 0.42 1.68 10.29
CA GLY A 331 -0.74 0.79 10.22
C GLY A 331 -2.00 1.39 10.85
N PRO A 332 -3.14 0.68 10.80
CA PRO A 332 -4.42 1.18 11.28
C PRO A 332 -4.40 1.38 12.80
N GLY A 333 -4.65 2.60 13.26
CA GLY A 333 -4.57 2.98 14.68
C GLY A 333 -5.91 3.17 15.38
N ARG A 334 -6.90 3.78 14.72
CA ARG A 334 -8.15 4.24 15.36
C ARG A 334 -9.41 3.85 14.56
N PHE A 335 -9.79 2.58 14.64
CA PHE A 335 -10.96 2.03 13.94
C PHE A 335 -12.30 2.73 14.27
N GLU A 336 -12.39 3.36 15.44
CA GLU A 336 -13.62 3.91 16.01
C GLU A 336 -13.39 5.27 16.66
N VAL A 337 -14.33 6.20 16.43
CA VAL A 337 -14.32 7.56 16.98
C VAL A 337 -15.68 7.86 17.62
N GLY A 338 -15.69 8.03 18.94
CA GLY A 338 -16.90 8.32 19.71
C GLY A 338 -17.25 9.81 19.69
N TYR A 339 -18.50 10.15 19.39
CA TYR A 339 -19.02 11.52 19.29
C TYR A 339 -20.37 11.65 20.00
N ASN A 340 -20.73 12.84 20.48
CA ASN A 340 -21.91 13.05 21.32
C ASN A 340 -23.03 13.78 20.57
N VAL A 341 -24.18 13.12 20.44
CA VAL A 341 -25.38 13.73 19.86
C VAL A 341 -26.30 14.19 20.99
N GLN A 342 -26.56 15.49 21.06
CA GLN A 342 -27.69 16.03 21.81
C GLN A 342 -28.96 16.01 20.95
N ARG A 343 -30.03 15.46 21.52
CA ARG A 343 -31.42 15.75 21.14
C ARG A 343 -32.13 16.33 22.36
N GLU A 344 -33.30 16.92 22.16
CA GLU A 344 -33.95 17.86 23.08
C GLU A 344 -34.12 17.36 24.54
N LEU A 345 -34.14 16.04 24.76
CA LEU A 345 -34.22 15.42 26.10
C LEU A 345 -33.18 14.32 26.36
N GLU A 346 -32.26 14.04 25.43
CA GLU A 346 -31.29 12.93 25.55
C GLU A 346 -29.90 13.30 25.02
N GLN A 347 -28.85 12.99 25.80
CA GLN A 347 -27.47 12.92 25.34
C GLN A 347 -27.12 11.46 25.00
N ALA A 348 -26.76 11.20 23.75
CA ALA A 348 -26.37 9.87 23.28
C ALA A 348 -24.99 9.90 22.61
N THR A 349 -24.03 9.18 23.17
CA THR A 349 -22.75 8.92 22.49
C THR A 349 -22.98 7.91 21.36
N ARG A 350 -22.47 8.23 20.16
CA ARG A 350 -22.45 7.37 18.98
C ARG A 350 -21.01 7.09 18.59
N MET A 351 -20.79 6.03 17.82
CA MET A 351 -19.47 5.66 17.30
C MET A 351 -19.47 5.80 15.78
N PHE A 352 -18.60 6.67 15.25
CA PHE A 352 -18.18 6.57 13.86
C PHE A 352 -17.21 5.39 13.74
N THR A 353 -17.36 4.55 12.71
CA THR A 353 -16.54 3.36 12.49
C THR A 353 -16.10 3.35 11.04
N PHE A 354 -14.80 3.19 10.79
CA PHE A 354 -14.27 3.11 9.43
C PHE A 354 -14.71 1.79 8.75
N GLY A 355 -15.00 1.86 7.45
CA GLY A 355 -15.50 0.73 6.66
C GLY A 355 -14.40 -0.17 6.11
N HIS A 356 -13.26 0.40 5.72
CA HIS A 356 -12.13 -0.26 5.07
C HIS A 356 -10.82 -0.06 5.85
N LEU A 357 -9.93 -1.06 5.83
CA LEU A 357 -8.71 -1.06 6.62
C LEU A 357 -7.78 0.11 6.30
N MET A 358 -7.70 0.51 5.03
CA MET A 358 -6.79 1.55 4.55
C MET A 358 -7.28 2.98 4.85
N ASP A 359 -8.53 3.14 5.28
CA ASP A 359 -9.11 4.43 5.67
C ASP A 359 -8.83 4.79 7.15
N VAL A 360 -8.40 3.82 7.95
CA VAL A 360 -8.27 3.95 9.41
C VAL A 360 -7.15 4.94 9.79
N PRO A 361 -7.42 5.94 10.65
CA PRO A 361 -6.43 6.90 11.13
C PRO A 361 -5.18 6.18 11.69
N PRO A 362 -3.99 6.40 11.09
CA PRO A 362 -2.83 5.56 11.32
C PRO A 362 -2.15 5.75 12.68
N LEU A 363 -1.61 4.63 13.18
CA LEU A 363 -0.59 4.55 14.20
C LEU A 363 0.77 4.37 13.53
N LEU A 364 1.71 5.27 13.78
CA LEU A 364 3.12 5.07 13.48
C LEU A 364 3.80 4.48 14.71
N THR A 365 4.51 3.37 14.51
CA THR A 365 5.29 2.67 15.53
C THR A 365 6.77 2.77 15.17
N LYS A 366 7.59 3.28 16.09
CA LYS A 366 9.06 3.26 15.99
C LYS A 366 9.63 2.26 16.98
N VAL A 367 10.61 1.48 16.52
CA VAL A 367 11.44 0.62 17.37
C VAL A 367 12.91 0.89 17.06
N SER A 368 13.65 1.42 18.03
CA SER A 368 15.08 1.71 17.93
C SER A 368 15.91 0.60 18.58
N PHE A 369 16.99 0.18 17.92
CA PHE A 369 17.91 -0.87 18.36
C PHE A 369 19.30 -0.26 18.63
N ASP A 370 19.73 -0.20 19.90
CA ASP A 370 21.06 0.32 20.29
C ASP A 370 22.06 -0.83 20.52
N PRO A 371 23.07 -1.02 19.64
CA PRO A 371 24.05 -2.09 19.79
C PRO A 371 25.05 -1.87 20.94
N LYS A 372 25.21 -0.64 21.46
CA LYS A 372 26.13 -0.31 22.55
C LYS A 372 25.56 -0.72 23.90
N GLN A 373 24.28 -0.40 24.11
CA GLN A 373 23.55 -0.78 25.32
C GLN A 373 22.91 -2.17 25.22
N LYS A 374 22.73 -2.69 24.00
CA LYS A 374 21.90 -3.87 23.66
C LYS A 374 20.44 -3.72 24.09
N THR A 375 19.96 -2.47 24.13
CA THR A 375 18.59 -2.10 24.49
C THR A 375 17.74 -1.90 23.25
N ILE A 376 16.43 -2.05 23.42
CA ILE A 376 15.42 -1.92 22.36
C ILE A 376 14.36 -0.95 22.88
N THR A 377 14.09 0.13 22.16
CA THR A 377 13.18 1.19 22.63
C THR A 377 12.03 1.42 21.65
N HIS A 378 10.82 1.42 22.17
CA HIS A 378 9.58 1.61 21.42
C HIS A 378 8.94 2.97 21.72
N ARG A 379 8.42 3.61 20.69
CA ARG A 379 7.49 4.75 20.77
C ARG A 379 6.38 4.51 19.74
N SER A 380 5.12 4.85 20.06
CA SER A 380 4.03 4.84 19.07
C SER A 380 3.21 6.12 19.17
N ARG A 381 2.72 6.60 18.01
CA ARG A 381 1.96 7.84 17.87
C ARG A 381 0.81 7.67 16.88
N LEU A 382 -0.38 8.15 17.24
CA LEU A 382 -1.44 8.35 16.25
C LEU A 382 -1.11 9.63 15.48
N ILE A 383 -0.93 9.56 14.17
CA ILE A 383 -0.47 10.69 13.34
C ILE A 383 -1.62 11.44 12.65
N ALA A 384 -2.87 10.99 12.81
CA ALA A 384 -4.07 11.59 12.24
C ALA A 384 -5.11 11.97 13.33
N LYS A 385 -4.65 12.58 14.43
CA LYS A 385 -5.51 12.94 15.57
C LYS A 385 -6.49 14.06 15.24
N GLN A 386 -6.08 15.07 14.48
CA GLN A 386 -6.97 16.19 14.15
C GLN A 386 -8.10 15.74 13.19
N LEU A 387 -7.87 14.74 12.35
CA LEU A 387 -8.95 14.05 11.64
C LEU A 387 -9.96 13.40 12.61
N CYS A 388 -9.48 12.72 13.66
CA CYS A 388 -10.36 12.16 14.69
C CYS A 388 -11.17 13.27 15.38
N SER A 389 -10.54 14.38 15.75
CA SER A 389 -11.21 15.56 16.32
C SER A 389 -12.27 16.15 15.37
N ARG A 390 -11.99 16.21 14.06
CA ARG A 390 -12.97 16.62 13.04
C ARG A 390 -14.18 15.68 13.02
N ILE A 391 -13.96 14.36 13.03
CA ILE A 391 -15.06 13.38 13.07
C ILE A 391 -15.90 13.51 14.35
N GLN A 392 -15.30 13.89 15.48
CA GLN A 392 -16.04 14.16 16.72
C GLN A 392 -16.93 15.41 16.65
N ALA A 393 -16.54 16.43 15.87
CA ALA A 393 -17.29 17.68 15.72
C ALA A 393 -18.28 17.68 14.54
N GLU A 394 -17.89 17.08 13.41
CA GLU A 394 -18.69 16.98 12.18
C GLU A 394 -19.64 15.76 12.19
N HIS A 395 -19.48 14.84 13.15
CA HIS A 395 -20.20 13.56 13.28
C HIS A 395 -19.99 12.56 12.13
N GLY A 396 -18.99 12.79 11.28
CA GLY A 396 -18.64 11.97 10.12
C GLY A 396 -17.32 12.45 9.51
N VAL A 397 -16.82 11.78 8.47
CA VAL A 397 -15.56 12.15 7.79
C VAL A 397 -15.80 12.98 6.53
N SER A 398 -15.07 14.08 6.42
CA SER A 398 -15.10 14.99 5.28
C SER A 398 -13.79 14.93 4.48
N THR A 399 -13.90 14.43 3.25
CA THR A 399 -12.85 14.32 2.23
C THR A 399 -12.44 15.70 1.67
N LYS A 400 -11.19 15.82 1.18
CA LYS A 400 -10.74 16.96 0.35
C LYS A 400 -11.07 16.77 -1.13
N VAL A 401 -10.73 15.60 -1.66
CA VAL A 401 -10.93 15.20 -3.06
C VAL A 401 -11.91 14.03 -3.14
N PRO A 402 -12.65 13.87 -4.25
CA PRO A 402 -13.41 12.65 -4.50
C PRO A 402 -12.48 11.43 -4.58
N GLY A 403 -12.96 10.24 -4.21
CA GLY A 403 -12.17 9.01 -4.13
C GLY A 403 -11.09 8.96 -3.04
N ALA A 404 -11.08 9.92 -2.10
CA ALA A 404 -10.08 9.99 -1.02
C ALA A 404 -10.20 8.91 0.07
N LEU A 405 -11.28 8.12 0.07
CA LEU A 405 -11.46 6.92 0.90
C LEU A 405 -11.46 5.70 -0.02
N TYR A 406 -11.22 4.51 0.52
CA TYR A 406 -11.35 3.26 -0.20
C TYR A 406 -12.82 2.82 -0.25
N MET A 407 -13.46 2.61 0.91
CA MET A 407 -14.87 2.18 1.07
C MET A 407 -15.49 2.53 2.44
N SER A 408 -15.05 3.60 3.11
CA SER A 408 -15.69 4.06 4.34
C SER A 408 -16.87 5.01 4.07
N ASP A 409 -18.04 4.68 4.61
CA ASP A 409 -19.18 5.60 4.67
C ASP A 409 -18.76 6.88 5.39
N THR A 410 -19.02 8.03 4.77
CA THR A 410 -18.67 9.34 5.33
C THR A 410 -19.56 9.70 6.53
N ASN A 411 -20.76 9.11 6.65
CA ASN A 411 -21.87 9.57 7.47
C ASN A 411 -22.22 11.07 7.21
N GLN A 412 -21.92 11.56 6.00
CA GLN A 412 -22.19 12.93 5.55
C GLN A 412 -23.15 12.95 4.36
N THR A 413 -23.97 13.99 4.27
CA THR A 413 -24.78 14.20 3.06
C THR A 413 -23.91 14.74 1.92
N PHE A 414 -24.25 14.43 0.67
CA PHE A 414 -23.54 14.95 -0.51
C PHE A 414 -23.50 16.50 -0.56
N LEU A 415 -24.44 17.18 0.10
CA LEU A 415 -24.48 18.64 0.22
C LEU A 415 -23.27 19.20 0.98
N ASN A 416 -22.66 18.43 1.89
CA ASN A 416 -21.45 18.81 2.63
C ASN A 416 -20.22 19.02 1.71
N LYS A 417 -20.26 18.54 0.45
CA LYS A 417 -19.22 18.83 -0.55
C LYS A 417 -19.28 20.27 -1.10
N PHE A 418 -20.41 20.96 -0.93
CA PHE A 418 -20.61 22.36 -1.37
C PHE A 418 -20.47 23.38 -0.24
N ILE A 419 -20.35 22.93 1.02
CA ILE A 419 -20.09 23.82 2.16
C ILE A 419 -18.62 24.27 2.10
N PRO A 420 -18.31 25.58 2.13
CA PRO A 420 -16.93 26.06 2.16
C PRO A 420 -16.18 25.55 3.40
N LYS A 421 -15.34 24.54 3.19
CA LYS A 421 -14.48 23.97 4.24
C LYS A 421 -13.42 24.99 4.63
N ALA A 422 -13.58 25.59 5.82
CA ALA A 422 -12.64 26.54 6.39
C ALA A 422 -11.23 25.95 6.53
N SER A 423 -10.21 26.79 6.69
CA SER A 423 -8.78 26.44 6.65
C SER A 423 -8.26 25.45 7.71
N HIS A 424 -9.13 24.87 8.55
CA HIS A 424 -8.82 23.80 9.50
C HIS A 424 -8.34 22.47 8.86
N TYR A 425 -8.33 22.39 7.52
CA TYR A 425 -7.93 21.23 6.73
C TYR A 425 -6.42 21.16 6.40
N SER A 426 -5.63 22.19 6.77
CA SER A 426 -4.17 22.24 6.56
C SER A 426 -3.40 22.09 7.88
N THR A 427 -3.80 21.16 8.75
CA THR A 427 -3.06 20.81 9.98
C THR A 427 -2.18 19.59 9.73
N PRO A 428 -0.98 19.47 10.35
CA PRO A 428 -0.10 18.32 10.14
C PRO A 428 -0.74 16.98 10.48
N GLU A 429 -1.65 16.91 11.47
CA GLU A 429 -2.39 15.70 11.86
C GLU A 429 -3.77 15.56 11.17
N GLY A 430 -3.98 16.25 10.05
CA GLY A 430 -5.28 16.44 9.41
C GLY A 430 -5.76 15.34 8.46
N GLU A 431 -4.86 14.48 7.97
CA GLU A 431 -5.11 13.46 6.92
C GLU A 431 -4.67 12.05 7.33
N CYS A 432 -5.24 11.01 6.70
CA CYS A 432 -4.78 9.62 6.82
C CYS A 432 -3.55 9.34 5.93
N CYS A 433 -2.37 9.82 6.33
CA CYS A 433 -1.10 9.41 5.73
C CYS A 433 -0.65 8.07 6.30
N GLY A 434 -1.32 6.99 5.89
CA GLY A 434 -1.19 5.64 6.47
C GLY A 434 -0.81 4.53 5.50
N GLN A 435 -0.33 4.87 4.29
CA GLN A 435 -0.06 3.87 3.25
C GLN A 435 1.41 3.44 3.25
N ASP A 436 2.35 4.33 2.91
CA ASP A 436 3.79 4.03 2.95
C ASP A 436 4.57 5.07 3.77
N ILE A 437 5.84 4.76 4.05
CA ILE A 437 6.82 5.62 4.71
C ILE A 437 7.97 5.86 3.73
N GLN A 438 8.34 7.10 3.47
CA GLN A 438 9.52 7.45 2.67
C GLN A 438 10.62 8.00 3.58
N LEU A 439 11.86 7.58 3.31
CA LEU A 439 13.07 8.04 3.99
C LEU A 439 13.85 8.96 3.06
N PHE A 440 14.62 9.90 3.60
CA PHE A 440 15.49 10.79 2.82
C PHE A 440 14.73 11.64 1.77
N MET A 441 13.45 11.96 2.03
CA MET A 441 12.66 12.76 1.09
C MET A 441 13.06 14.24 1.18
N PRO A 442 13.41 14.92 0.08
CA PRO A 442 14.06 16.25 0.10
C PRO A 442 13.08 17.42 0.29
N LEU A 443 12.19 17.34 1.27
CA LEU A 443 11.21 18.39 1.57
C LEU A 443 11.88 19.64 2.18
N GLN A 444 11.56 20.81 1.63
CA GLN A 444 12.15 22.09 2.03
C GLN A 444 11.93 22.40 3.53
N GLY A 445 12.98 22.90 4.19
CA GLY A 445 12.90 23.40 5.57
C GLY A 445 13.04 22.34 6.67
N SER A 446 13.29 21.07 6.35
CA SER A 446 13.48 20.00 7.34
C SER A 446 14.64 19.07 6.96
N SER A 447 15.44 18.69 7.95
CA SER A 447 16.76 18.03 7.77
C SER A 447 16.79 16.54 8.08
N GLN A 448 15.69 15.96 8.58
CA GLN A 448 15.54 14.52 8.79
C GLN A 448 14.11 14.11 8.45
N ASN A 449 13.87 13.79 7.19
CA ASN A 449 12.52 13.67 6.64
C ASN A 449 12.09 12.21 6.55
N ILE A 450 11.32 11.79 7.55
CA ILE A 450 10.50 10.58 7.48
C ILE A 450 9.11 11.04 7.07
N VAL A 451 8.63 10.61 5.91
CA VAL A 451 7.39 11.10 5.33
C VAL A 451 6.39 9.97 5.22
N CYS A 452 5.22 10.10 5.86
CA CYS A 452 4.13 9.15 5.63
C CYS A 452 3.28 9.62 4.45
N THR A 453 2.89 8.69 3.56
CA THR A 453 2.17 8.97 2.31
C THR A 453 0.73 8.44 2.33
N ASN A 454 -0.07 8.90 1.38
CA ASN A 454 -1.35 8.29 1.03
C ASN A 454 -1.61 8.33 -0.48
N HIS A 455 -2.79 7.85 -0.90
CA HIS A 455 -3.20 7.79 -2.29
C HIS A 455 -3.79 9.10 -2.83
N VAL A 456 -3.76 10.22 -2.08
CA VAL A 456 -4.24 11.54 -2.51
C VAL A 456 -3.14 12.61 -2.58
N GLY A 457 -1.89 12.19 -2.71
CA GLY A 457 -0.73 13.06 -2.92
C GLY A 457 -0.28 13.86 -1.69
N ALA A 458 -0.68 13.46 -0.48
CA ALA A 458 -0.31 14.14 0.75
C ALA A 458 0.94 13.51 1.41
N LEU A 459 1.93 14.36 1.67
CA LEU A 459 3.22 14.05 2.26
C LEU A 459 3.27 14.58 3.70
N GLN A 460 3.07 13.71 4.69
CA GLN A 460 3.09 14.08 6.10
C GLN A 460 4.50 13.93 6.66
N ASN A 461 5.19 15.04 6.93
CA ASN A 461 6.55 15.04 7.46
C ASN A 461 6.53 14.77 8.98
N ILE A 462 7.24 13.72 9.40
CA ILE A 462 7.27 13.19 10.76
C ILE A 462 8.63 13.47 11.41
N ASP A 463 8.60 13.96 12.65
CA ASP A 463 9.76 14.04 13.53
C ASP A 463 10.31 12.64 13.87
N PRO A 464 11.57 12.31 13.53
CA PRO A 464 12.12 10.97 13.73
C PRO A 464 12.41 10.62 15.20
N VAL A 465 12.37 11.61 16.11
CA VAL A 465 12.66 11.47 17.54
C VAL A 465 11.36 11.24 18.32
N ASP A 466 10.35 12.11 18.16
CA ASP A 466 9.09 12.08 18.91
C ASP A 466 7.87 11.56 18.13
N LEU A 467 7.96 11.42 16.80
CA LEU A 467 6.91 11.00 15.87
C LEU A 467 5.78 12.04 15.63
N CYS A 468 5.91 13.29 16.08
CA CYS A 468 4.98 14.38 15.73
C CYS A 468 4.97 14.59 14.21
N PRO A 469 3.79 14.65 13.56
CA PRO A 469 3.65 15.35 12.30
C PRO A 469 4.03 16.82 12.48
N ARG A 470 5.07 17.27 11.77
CA ARG A 470 5.58 18.65 11.80
C ARG A 470 4.96 19.50 10.70
N ALA A 471 4.75 18.92 9.53
CA ALA A 471 4.11 19.54 8.37
C ALA A 471 3.30 18.51 7.58
N ILE A 472 2.38 18.99 6.75
CA ILE A 472 1.79 18.22 5.66
C ILE A 472 1.89 19.06 4.39
N ILE A 473 2.35 18.44 3.30
CA ILE A 473 2.61 19.09 2.02
C ILE A 473 1.88 18.26 0.96
N GLU A 474 1.02 18.86 0.14
CA GLU A 474 0.43 18.16 -1.01
C GLU A 474 1.37 18.30 -2.21
N LEU A 475 1.48 17.29 -3.08
CA LEU A 475 2.48 17.29 -4.17
C LEU A 475 2.40 18.54 -5.08
N LYS A 476 1.20 19.08 -5.29
CA LYS A 476 0.94 20.35 -5.99
C LYS A 476 1.61 21.59 -5.35
N ASP A 477 1.90 21.52 -4.05
CA ASP A 477 2.50 22.60 -3.26
C ASP A 477 4.04 22.54 -3.33
N VAL A 478 4.60 21.37 -3.67
CA VAL A 478 6.01 21.22 -4.09
C VAL A 478 6.20 21.82 -5.48
N ASN A 479 5.27 21.51 -6.41
CA ASN A 479 5.31 22.01 -7.78
C ASN A 479 3.89 22.22 -8.35
N PRO A 480 3.51 23.44 -8.79
CA PRO A 480 2.19 23.70 -9.38
C PRO A 480 1.88 22.91 -10.67
N GLU A 481 2.86 22.27 -11.31
CA GLU A 481 2.64 21.35 -12.43
C GLU A 481 2.14 19.97 -12.00
N PHE A 482 2.34 19.58 -10.73
CA PHE A 482 2.00 18.27 -10.18
C PHE A 482 0.48 18.11 -9.97
N LYS A 483 -0.22 17.96 -11.09
CA LYS A 483 -1.68 17.83 -11.18
C LYS A 483 -2.12 16.38 -11.04
N GLY A 484 -2.94 16.12 -10.04
CA GLY A 484 -3.64 14.86 -9.81
C GLY A 484 -4.65 15.01 -8.67
N LEU A 485 -5.69 14.18 -8.67
CA LEU A 485 -6.58 13.98 -7.51
C LEU A 485 -6.14 12.76 -6.69
N LEU A 486 -5.47 11.80 -7.32
CA LEU A 486 -4.83 10.66 -6.67
C LEU A 486 -3.31 10.65 -6.94
N SER A 487 -2.59 9.90 -6.13
CA SER A 487 -1.20 9.50 -6.33
C SER A 487 -1.01 8.02 -6.03
N CYS A 488 0.00 7.41 -6.65
CA CYS A 488 0.53 6.15 -6.17
C CYS A 488 1.10 6.34 -4.74
N PRO A 489 0.62 5.61 -3.71
CA PRO A 489 1.12 5.76 -2.34
C PRO A 489 2.54 5.25 -2.18
N HIS A 490 2.90 4.17 -2.90
CA HIS A 490 4.27 3.67 -3.01
C HIS A 490 5.07 4.53 -3.96
N MET A 491 5.72 5.55 -3.41
CA MET A 491 6.79 6.26 -4.11
C MET A 491 8.01 5.33 -4.21
N GLN A 492 8.68 5.35 -5.36
CA GLN A 492 9.87 4.55 -5.61
C GLN A 492 11.12 5.42 -5.44
N TYR A 493 12.06 4.98 -4.61
CA TYR A 493 13.33 5.66 -4.37
C TYR A 493 14.46 4.97 -5.11
N ASP A 494 15.16 5.71 -5.97
CA ASP A 494 16.41 5.29 -6.59
C ASP A 494 17.59 5.67 -5.69
N SER A 495 18.36 4.68 -5.22
CA SER A 495 19.55 4.90 -4.38
C SER A 495 20.72 5.53 -5.12
N ASP A 496 20.79 5.30 -6.44
CA ASP A 496 21.96 5.56 -7.27
C ASP A 496 21.83 6.96 -7.91
N THR A 497 20.60 7.44 -8.18
CA THR A 497 20.33 8.85 -8.55
C THR A 497 19.79 9.73 -7.41
N ARG A 498 19.36 9.14 -6.28
CA ARG A 498 18.66 9.80 -5.15
C ARG A 498 17.33 10.47 -5.51
N GLU A 499 16.64 9.94 -6.51
CA GLU A 499 15.33 10.43 -6.96
C GLU A 499 14.17 9.68 -6.29
N HIS A 500 13.19 10.42 -5.79
CA HIS A 500 11.88 9.91 -5.37
C HIS A 500 10.88 10.08 -6.51
N PHE A 501 10.41 8.98 -7.08
CA PHE A 501 9.41 8.96 -8.14
C PHE A 501 8.01 8.67 -7.59
N THR A 502 6.98 9.28 -8.16
CA THR A 502 5.59 8.80 -8.02
C THR A 502 4.77 9.10 -9.27
N VAL A 503 3.56 8.56 -9.31
CA VAL A 503 2.60 8.71 -10.41
C VAL A 503 1.35 9.38 -9.88
N LEU A 504 1.01 10.53 -10.44
CA LEU A 504 -0.23 11.27 -10.18
C LEU A 504 -1.31 10.82 -11.17
N GLN A 505 -2.58 10.85 -10.75
CA GLN A 505 -3.74 10.58 -11.60
C GLN A 505 -4.74 11.73 -11.53
N ASP A 506 -5.00 12.40 -12.66
CA ASP A 506 -6.09 13.36 -12.83
C ASP A 506 -7.25 12.68 -13.57
N VAL A 507 -8.31 12.33 -12.84
CA VAL A 507 -9.42 11.49 -13.33
C VAL A 507 -10.44 12.34 -14.08
N GLY A 508 -10.20 12.49 -15.39
CA GLY A 508 -11.10 13.19 -16.31
C GLY A 508 -12.37 12.40 -16.69
N PHE A 509 -13.29 13.06 -17.40
CA PHE A 509 -14.61 12.49 -17.73
C PHE A 509 -14.55 11.26 -18.65
N ARG A 510 -13.62 11.23 -19.62
CA ARG A 510 -13.44 10.13 -20.60
C ARG A 510 -12.13 9.34 -20.44
N SER A 511 -11.14 9.92 -19.78
CA SER A 511 -9.79 9.36 -19.63
C SER A 511 -9.14 9.98 -18.41
N THR A 512 -8.23 9.23 -17.79
CA THR A 512 -7.38 9.69 -16.69
C THR A 512 -6.01 10.08 -17.26
N THR A 513 -5.51 11.24 -16.88
CA THR A 513 -4.14 11.64 -17.17
C THR A 513 -3.24 11.13 -16.06
N TYR A 514 -2.26 10.31 -16.42
CA TYR A 514 -1.21 9.83 -15.55
C TYR A 514 0.00 10.73 -15.75
N THR A 515 0.57 11.27 -14.67
CA THR A 515 1.75 12.13 -14.70
C THR A 515 2.79 11.57 -13.74
N VAL A 516 3.90 11.07 -14.29
CA VAL A 516 5.04 10.60 -13.50
C VAL A 516 5.90 11.80 -13.13
N VAL A 517 6.20 11.95 -11.84
CA VAL A 517 6.96 13.07 -11.26
C VAL A 517 8.14 12.55 -10.47
N ALA A 518 9.20 13.36 -10.39
CA ALA A 518 10.42 13.08 -9.65
C ALA A 518 10.77 14.24 -8.71
N ILE A 519 11.35 13.94 -7.54
CA ILE A 519 11.84 14.93 -6.57
C ILE A 519 13.17 14.40 -5.99
N SER A 520 14.22 15.22 -5.92
CA SER A 520 15.56 14.79 -5.46
C SER A 520 16.29 15.86 -4.64
N GLU A 521 17.37 15.49 -3.93
CA GLU A 521 18.17 16.45 -3.16
C GLU A 521 18.77 17.56 -4.06
N SER A 522 19.06 17.23 -5.33
CA SER A 522 19.54 18.18 -6.34
C SER A 522 18.42 18.99 -7.01
N GLN A 523 17.16 18.54 -6.91
CA GLN A 523 16.01 19.21 -7.50
C GLN A 523 14.77 19.09 -6.58
N PRO A 524 14.74 19.85 -5.46
CA PRO A 524 13.72 19.72 -4.42
C PRO A 524 12.36 20.34 -4.80
N GLU A 525 12.30 21.18 -5.83
CA GLU A 525 11.06 21.60 -6.50
C GLU A 525 10.50 20.53 -7.45
N GLY A 526 11.30 19.50 -7.74
CA GLY A 526 10.92 18.36 -8.57
C GLY A 526 10.61 18.70 -10.04
N TYR A 527 10.35 17.67 -10.83
CA TYR A 527 10.03 17.81 -12.25
C TYR A 527 9.08 16.72 -12.76
N THR A 528 8.36 17.01 -13.84
CA THR A 528 7.55 16.02 -14.57
C THR A 528 8.44 15.15 -15.45
N VAL A 529 8.43 13.84 -15.26
CA VAL A 529 9.16 12.86 -16.07
C VAL A 529 8.40 12.56 -17.38
N ALA A 530 7.08 12.32 -17.29
CA ALA A 530 6.23 12.13 -18.47
C ALA A 530 4.75 12.20 -18.08
N SER A 531 3.88 12.60 -19.02
CA SER A 531 2.43 12.46 -18.90
C SER A 531 1.85 11.63 -20.04
N PHE A 532 0.81 10.85 -19.75
CA PHE A 532 0.04 10.07 -20.73
C PHE A 532 -1.43 9.95 -20.32
N SER A 533 -2.29 9.53 -21.24
CA SER A 533 -3.72 9.29 -20.95
C SER A 533 -4.07 7.82 -21.08
N ALA A 534 -4.83 7.30 -20.12
CA ALA A 534 -5.34 5.92 -20.11
C ALA A 534 -6.73 5.86 -19.42
N GLN A 535 -7.25 4.66 -19.18
CA GLN A 535 -8.42 4.47 -18.32
C GLN A 535 -8.12 4.80 -16.86
N ALA A 536 -9.15 5.09 -16.05
CA ALA A 536 -8.99 5.17 -14.60
C ALA A 536 -8.61 3.78 -14.05
N SER A 537 -7.77 3.72 -13.02
CA SER A 537 -7.29 2.46 -12.45
C SER A 537 -6.82 2.66 -11.02
N VAL A 538 -6.94 1.64 -10.16
CA VAL A 538 -6.40 1.69 -8.79
C VAL A 538 -4.90 1.40 -8.85
N LEU A 539 -4.08 2.45 -8.95
CA LEU A 539 -2.63 2.35 -9.01
C LEU A 539 -2.03 2.40 -7.59
N HIS A 540 -1.70 1.23 -7.04
CA HIS A 540 -1.14 1.14 -5.68
C HIS A 540 0.40 1.16 -5.65
N SER A 541 1.06 0.51 -6.62
CA SER A 541 2.51 0.57 -6.84
C SER A 541 2.86 0.52 -8.34
N PHE A 542 4.08 0.96 -8.67
CA PHE A 542 4.67 0.94 -10.01
C PHE A 542 6.14 0.53 -9.93
N ALA A 543 6.81 0.28 -11.06
CA ALA A 543 8.20 -0.17 -11.11
C ALA A 543 9.17 0.92 -11.59
N ILE A 544 10.41 0.88 -11.11
CA ILE A 544 11.55 1.60 -11.69
C ILE A 544 12.70 0.61 -12.01
N THR A 545 13.53 1.01 -12.97
CA THR A 545 14.77 0.36 -13.41
C THR A 545 15.80 1.46 -13.70
N GLN A 546 17.01 1.08 -14.14
CA GLN A 546 18.06 2.05 -14.47
C GLN A 546 17.60 3.12 -15.48
N ASP A 547 17.02 2.70 -16.60
CA ASP A 547 16.66 3.62 -17.70
C ASP A 547 15.15 3.85 -17.84
N TYR A 548 14.31 3.01 -17.22
CA TYR A 548 12.86 3.04 -17.39
C TYR A 548 12.05 3.09 -16.09
N ILE A 549 10.93 3.79 -16.16
CA ILE A 549 9.81 3.72 -15.20
C ILE A 549 8.69 2.95 -15.89
N ILE A 550 8.05 1.99 -15.21
CA ILE A 550 6.95 1.21 -15.78
C ILE A 550 5.71 1.32 -14.91
N VAL A 551 4.66 1.89 -15.48
CA VAL A 551 3.37 2.12 -14.82
C VAL A 551 2.36 1.07 -15.29
N PRO A 552 1.91 0.14 -14.44
CA PRO A 552 0.81 -0.76 -14.76
C PRO A 552 -0.52 0.01 -14.71
N VAL A 553 -1.42 -0.29 -15.65
CA VAL A 553 -2.78 0.22 -15.69
C VAL A 553 -3.73 -0.97 -15.79
N TYR A 554 -4.30 -1.36 -14.66
CA TYR A 554 -5.21 -2.49 -14.53
C TYR A 554 -6.59 -2.19 -15.17
N PRO A 555 -7.33 -3.23 -15.60
CA PRO A 555 -8.62 -3.05 -16.27
C PRO A 555 -9.73 -2.68 -15.29
N TYR A 556 -10.05 -1.39 -15.26
CA TYR A 556 -11.15 -0.82 -14.49
C TYR A 556 -12.09 -0.03 -15.38
N ALA A 557 -13.36 -0.38 -15.36
CA ALA A 557 -14.44 0.42 -15.89
C ALA A 557 -14.93 1.43 -14.84
N ALA A 558 -15.34 2.61 -15.30
CA ALA A 558 -16.08 3.59 -14.53
C ALA A 558 -17.54 3.59 -15.05
N PRO A 559 -18.52 2.99 -14.36
CA PRO A 559 -19.85 2.70 -14.93
C PRO A 559 -20.66 3.91 -15.44
N ILE A 560 -20.31 5.13 -15.01
CA ILE A 560 -20.91 6.39 -15.45
C ILE A 560 -19.82 7.38 -15.94
N GLY A 561 -18.69 6.85 -16.42
CA GLY A 561 -17.46 7.61 -16.69
C GLY A 561 -16.96 8.36 -15.45
N GLY A 562 -16.18 9.43 -15.64
CA GLY A 562 -15.66 10.27 -14.54
C GLY A 562 -16.72 11.02 -13.70
N VAL A 563 -18.02 10.87 -14.02
CA VAL A 563 -19.13 11.31 -13.14
C VAL A 563 -19.11 10.49 -11.84
N SER A 564 -18.90 9.18 -11.93
CA SER A 564 -18.76 8.31 -10.76
C SER A 564 -17.71 8.87 -9.80
N TYR A 565 -16.52 9.14 -10.34
CA TYR A 565 -15.40 9.72 -9.61
C TYR A 565 -15.75 11.04 -8.93
N ARG A 566 -16.30 12.03 -9.66
CA ARG A 566 -16.60 13.36 -9.09
C ARG A 566 -17.67 13.36 -7.99
N TRP A 567 -18.53 12.35 -7.92
CA TRP A 567 -19.60 12.27 -6.90
C TRP A 567 -19.29 11.33 -5.74
N GLY A 568 -18.52 10.25 -5.93
CA GLY A 568 -18.14 9.31 -4.88
C GLY A 568 -17.05 9.83 -3.93
N ASP A 569 -17.06 9.36 -2.67
CA ASP A 569 -15.94 9.52 -1.73
C ASP A 569 -15.04 8.28 -1.70
N SER A 570 -15.60 7.11 -2.00
CA SER A 570 -14.96 5.80 -2.00
C SER A 570 -14.43 5.39 -3.38
N LEU A 571 -13.13 5.22 -3.51
CA LEU A 571 -12.46 4.80 -4.74
C LEU A 571 -13.08 3.53 -5.35
N LEU A 572 -13.30 2.49 -4.54
CA LEU A 572 -13.77 1.18 -5.01
C LEU A 572 -15.29 1.14 -5.27
N GLU A 573 -16.03 2.21 -4.95
CA GLU A 573 -17.42 2.38 -5.37
C GLU A 573 -17.51 3.13 -6.72
N THR A 574 -16.48 3.88 -7.09
CA THR A 574 -16.42 4.61 -8.38
C THR A 574 -15.86 3.76 -9.52
N LEU A 575 -15.06 2.73 -9.20
CA LEU A 575 -14.40 1.85 -10.17
C LEU A 575 -14.81 0.38 -9.97
N SER A 576 -15.10 -0.29 -11.08
CA SER A 576 -15.40 -1.73 -11.15
C SER A 576 -14.38 -2.44 -12.04
N PHE A 577 -13.75 -3.51 -11.57
CA PHE A 577 -12.80 -4.30 -12.35
C PHE A 577 -13.48 -4.95 -13.57
N ASP A 578 -12.80 -4.99 -14.72
CA ASP A 578 -13.33 -5.52 -15.98
C ASP A 578 -12.44 -6.63 -16.55
N HIS A 579 -12.79 -7.88 -16.25
CA HIS A 579 -12.03 -9.05 -16.70
C HIS A 579 -11.98 -9.22 -18.24
N ALA A 580 -12.78 -8.47 -19.01
CA ALA A 580 -12.78 -8.53 -20.48
C ALA A 580 -11.76 -7.57 -21.13
N GLN A 581 -11.15 -6.65 -20.36
CA GLN A 581 -10.12 -5.74 -20.86
C GLN A 581 -8.72 -6.20 -20.44
N PRO A 582 -7.68 -5.99 -21.27
CA PRO A 582 -6.30 -6.27 -20.90
C PRO A 582 -5.79 -5.27 -19.84
N ALA A 583 -4.81 -5.71 -19.05
CA ALA A 583 -3.95 -4.80 -18.30
C ALA A 583 -2.85 -4.26 -19.23
N TYR A 584 -2.44 -3.00 -19.03
CA TYR A 584 -1.38 -2.37 -19.83
C TYR A 584 -0.15 -2.03 -18.98
N PHE A 585 1.03 -2.14 -19.57
CA PHE A 585 2.30 -1.67 -18.99
C PHE A 585 2.84 -0.51 -19.82
N TYR A 586 2.80 0.71 -19.27
CA TYR A 586 3.35 1.90 -19.91
C TYR A 586 4.84 2.04 -19.56
N VAL A 587 5.72 1.83 -20.53
CA VAL A 587 7.17 1.95 -20.36
C VAL A 587 7.60 3.38 -20.70
N ILE A 588 8.19 4.06 -19.73
CA ILE A 588 8.58 5.48 -19.80
C ILE A 588 10.09 5.57 -19.68
N SER A 589 10.74 6.24 -20.63
CA SER A 589 12.18 6.50 -20.57
C SER A 589 12.49 7.63 -19.59
N ARG A 590 13.45 7.40 -18.69
CA ARG A 590 13.99 8.42 -17.76
C ARG A 590 14.83 9.45 -18.51
N GLU A 591 15.60 9.02 -19.51
CA GLU A 591 16.39 9.88 -20.39
C GLU A 591 15.49 10.76 -21.28
N TYR A 592 14.63 10.14 -22.11
CA TYR A 592 13.83 10.84 -23.11
C TYR A 592 12.56 11.49 -22.55
N ARG A 593 12.27 11.33 -21.25
CA ARG A 593 11.16 11.96 -20.52
C ARG A 593 9.81 11.84 -21.25
N ARG A 594 9.50 10.61 -21.69
CA ARG A 594 8.29 10.26 -22.46
C ARG A 594 7.93 8.78 -22.35
N VAL A 595 6.69 8.44 -22.65
CA VAL A 595 6.32 7.05 -22.99
C VAL A 595 7.15 6.60 -24.19
N GLN A 596 7.84 5.48 -24.02
CA GLN A 596 8.66 4.85 -25.04
C GLN A 596 7.81 3.85 -25.84
N CYS A 597 7.14 2.94 -25.14
CA CYS A 597 6.20 1.95 -25.70
C CYS A 597 5.19 1.50 -24.64
N VAL A 598 4.20 0.70 -25.05
CA VAL A 598 3.17 0.12 -24.15
C VAL A 598 2.99 -1.35 -24.51
N TYR A 599 3.00 -2.22 -23.50
CA TYR A 599 2.70 -3.65 -23.63
C TYR A 599 1.31 -3.96 -23.06
N GLN A 600 0.72 -5.08 -23.46
CA GLN A 600 -0.55 -5.59 -22.93
C GLN A 600 -0.41 -6.99 -22.31
N ALA A 601 -1.30 -7.29 -21.36
CA ALA A 601 -1.37 -8.56 -20.64
C ALA A 601 -2.85 -8.97 -20.44
N PRO A 602 -3.14 -10.26 -20.15
CA PRO A 602 -4.48 -10.68 -19.72
C PRO A 602 -4.95 -9.89 -18.49
N ALA A 603 -6.25 -9.85 -18.23
CA ALA A 603 -6.79 -9.18 -17.05
C ALA A 603 -6.16 -9.74 -15.76
N PHE A 604 -5.58 -8.86 -14.95
CA PHE A 604 -5.04 -9.15 -13.63
C PHE A 604 -5.01 -7.86 -12.80
N PHE A 605 -4.83 -7.99 -11.48
CA PHE A 605 -4.59 -6.87 -10.57
C PHE A 605 -3.33 -7.14 -9.73
N ALA A 606 -2.64 -6.10 -9.27
CA ALA A 606 -1.57 -6.23 -8.28
C ALA A 606 -1.51 -5.01 -7.37
N MET A 607 -1.41 -5.25 -6.06
CA MET A 607 -1.15 -4.18 -5.09
C MET A 607 0.33 -3.81 -5.08
N HIS A 608 1.22 -4.81 -4.99
CA HIS A 608 2.65 -4.59 -4.75
C HIS A 608 3.53 -5.17 -5.86
N GLN A 609 4.42 -4.31 -6.33
CA GLN A 609 5.64 -4.67 -7.06
C GLN A 609 6.68 -5.24 -6.09
N ILE A 610 7.46 -6.23 -6.56
CA ILE A 610 8.51 -6.93 -5.82
C ILE A 610 9.88 -6.38 -6.22
N ASN A 611 10.17 -6.41 -7.53
CA ASN A 611 11.35 -5.83 -8.15
C ASN A 611 11.08 -5.58 -9.65
N ALA A 612 11.96 -4.87 -10.33
CA ALA A 612 12.02 -4.86 -11.79
C ALA A 612 13.47 -4.82 -12.25
N VAL A 613 13.79 -5.52 -13.34
CA VAL A 613 15.16 -5.74 -13.80
C VAL A 613 15.22 -5.54 -15.30
N GLN A 614 16.12 -4.69 -15.75
CA GLN A 614 16.40 -4.43 -17.15
C GLN A 614 17.58 -5.28 -17.61
N GLU A 615 17.44 -5.98 -18.73
CA GLU A 615 18.50 -6.83 -19.31
C GLU A 615 18.90 -6.30 -20.70
N SER A 616 19.92 -5.44 -20.73
CA SER A 616 20.39 -4.79 -21.96
C SER A 616 20.93 -5.76 -23.02
N ALA A 617 21.27 -6.99 -22.64
CA ALA A 617 21.69 -8.05 -23.56
C ALA A 617 20.53 -8.65 -24.38
N THR A 618 19.29 -8.52 -23.91
CA THR A 618 18.08 -9.06 -24.56
C THR A 618 17.06 -7.99 -24.97
N ASP A 619 17.38 -6.70 -24.75
CA ASP A 619 16.47 -5.55 -24.94
C ASP A 619 15.14 -5.78 -24.20
N SER A 620 15.20 -6.35 -22.98
CA SER A 620 14.00 -6.72 -22.21
C SER A 620 13.98 -6.16 -20.78
N ILE A 621 12.77 -6.00 -20.24
CA ILE A 621 12.52 -5.65 -18.85
C ILE A 621 11.67 -6.76 -18.23
N SER A 622 12.12 -7.32 -17.10
CA SER A 622 11.33 -8.21 -16.24
C SER A 622 10.74 -7.41 -15.08
N ILE A 623 9.43 -7.53 -14.84
CA ILE A 623 8.73 -6.88 -13.73
C ILE A 623 8.05 -7.93 -12.89
N ASP A 624 8.41 -8.01 -11.62
CA ASP A 624 7.90 -9.00 -10.69
C ASP A 624 6.82 -8.36 -9.81
N LEU A 625 5.60 -8.87 -9.90
CA LEU A 625 4.43 -8.35 -9.20
C LEU A 625 3.78 -9.45 -8.35
N ILE A 626 3.14 -9.04 -7.25
CA ILE A 626 2.22 -9.89 -6.49
C ILE A 626 0.85 -9.81 -7.15
N ALA A 627 0.59 -10.78 -8.03
CA ALA A 627 -0.54 -10.76 -8.94
C ALA A 627 -1.75 -11.54 -8.42
N TYR A 628 -2.91 -10.94 -8.63
CA TYR A 628 -4.26 -11.43 -8.37
C TYR A 628 -5.02 -11.56 -9.69
N GLU A 629 -6.11 -12.34 -9.69
CA GLU A 629 -7.03 -12.43 -10.82
C GLU A 629 -7.88 -11.15 -10.97
N ASP A 630 -8.18 -10.48 -9.87
CA ASP A 630 -9.01 -9.27 -9.79
C ASP A 630 -8.73 -8.43 -8.53
N ASP A 631 -9.55 -7.40 -8.29
CA ASP A 631 -9.44 -6.51 -7.14
C ASP A 631 -10.13 -7.02 -5.86
N ALA A 632 -10.51 -8.29 -5.78
CA ALA A 632 -11.15 -8.86 -4.60
C ALA A 632 -10.27 -8.77 -3.35
N VAL A 633 -8.93 -8.67 -3.48
CA VAL A 633 -8.03 -8.41 -2.35
C VAL A 633 -8.40 -7.11 -1.64
N LEU A 634 -8.58 -6.01 -2.39
CA LEU A 634 -8.98 -4.73 -1.83
C LEU A 634 -10.39 -4.80 -1.24
N ARG A 635 -11.33 -5.44 -1.96
CA ARG A 635 -12.74 -5.56 -1.52
C ARG A 635 -12.93 -6.47 -0.31
N ARG A 636 -11.95 -7.32 0.03
CA ARG A 636 -11.96 -8.19 1.23
C ARG A 636 -11.32 -7.53 2.47
N LEU A 637 -10.65 -6.38 2.35
CA LEU A 637 -10.12 -5.59 3.47
C LEU A 637 -11.17 -4.70 4.17
N MET A 638 -12.45 -5.04 4.03
CA MET A 638 -13.55 -4.39 4.73
C MET A 638 -13.59 -4.79 6.21
N ILE A 639 -13.56 -3.81 7.11
CA ILE A 639 -13.49 -3.99 8.56
C ILE A 639 -14.71 -4.77 9.09
N LYS A 640 -15.88 -4.55 8.49
CA LYS A 640 -17.11 -5.29 8.83
C LYS A 640 -16.96 -6.80 8.61
N ASP A 641 -16.29 -7.19 7.52
CA ASP A 641 -16.18 -8.57 7.06
C ASP A 641 -15.01 -9.27 7.75
N MET A 642 -13.87 -8.60 7.93
CA MET A 642 -12.74 -9.14 8.73
C MET A 642 -13.11 -9.30 10.22
N ARG A 643 -13.96 -8.44 10.79
CA ARG A 643 -14.41 -8.58 12.19
C ARG A 643 -15.50 -9.66 12.35
N ARG A 644 -16.25 -9.97 11.30
CA ARG A 644 -17.34 -10.96 11.28
C ARG A 644 -17.25 -11.80 9.99
N PRO A 645 -16.20 -12.63 9.83
CA PRO A 645 -16.02 -13.40 8.62
C PRO A 645 -17.19 -14.35 8.42
N SER A 646 -17.74 -14.36 7.21
CA SER A 646 -18.61 -15.43 6.73
C SER A 646 -17.81 -16.72 6.58
N VAL A 647 -18.50 -17.85 6.41
CA VAL A 647 -17.86 -19.17 6.18
C VAL A 647 -17.00 -19.17 4.90
N ASP A 648 -17.33 -18.30 3.94
CA ASP A 648 -16.61 -18.11 2.66
C ASP A 648 -15.75 -16.83 2.65
N PHE A 649 -15.56 -16.18 3.81
CA PHE A 649 -14.56 -15.14 3.95
C PHE A 649 -13.17 -15.74 3.81
N SER A 650 -12.31 -15.01 3.10
CA SER A 650 -10.90 -15.29 2.88
C SER A 650 -10.32 -14.05 2.19
N VAL A 651 -9.11 -13.66 2.57
CA VAL A 651 -8.31 -12.74 1.74
C VAL A 651 -7.68 -13.56 0.61
N PRO A 652 -7.83 -13.16 -0.67
CA PRO A 652 -7.28 -13.89 -1.81
C PRO A 652 -5.76 -14.12 -1.70
N SER A 653 -5.24 -15.10 -2.43
CA SER A 653 -3.80 -15.32 -2.53
C SER A 653 -3.21 -14.43 -3.63
N GLY A 654 -2.29 -13.56 -3.27
CA GLY A 654 -1.33 -13.00 -4.21
C GLY A 654 -0.27 -14.05 -4.58
N TYR A 655 0.18 -14.06 -5.84
CA TYR A 655 1.25 -14.94 -6.31
C TYR A 655 2.32 -14.14 -7.05
N ALA A 656 3.59 -14.47 -6.81
CA ALA A 656 4.71 -13.81 -7.49
C ALA A 656 4.73 -14.20 -8.99
N ARG A 657 4.41 -13.24 -9.86
CA ARG A 657 4.46 -13.39 -11.33
C ARG A 657 5.43 -12.39 -11.94
N ARG A 658 6.32 -12.88 -12.81
CA ARG A 658 7.21 -12.10 -13.66
C ARG A 658 6.52 -11.82 -14.99
N TYR A 659 6.44 -10.55 -15.35
CA TYR A 659 6.00 -10.08 -16.66
C TYR A 659 7.23 -9.59 -17.42
N GLN A 660 7.55 -10.21 -18.56
CA GLN A 660 8.69 -9.85 -19.40
C GLN A 660 8.25 -9.07 -20.63
N LEU A 661 8.78 -7.86 -20.74
CA LEU A 661 8.55 -6.87 -21.78
C LEU A 661 9.76 -6.89 -22.71
N SER A 662 9.67 -7.62 -23.83
CA SER A 662 10.82 -7.90 -24.70
C SER A 662 10.85 -7.02 -25.95
N GLY A 663 12.05 -6.60 -26.38
CA GLY A 663 12.24 -5.77 -27.57
C GLY A 663 11.92 -4.29 -27.36
N VAL A 664 12.19 -3.73 -26.17
CA VAL A 664 11.79 -2.36 -25.78
C VAL A 664 12.25 -1.29 -26.77
N THR A 665 13.42 -1.45 -27.40
CA THR A 665 13.97 -0.54 -28.41
C THR A 665 13.27 -0.70 -29.77
N MET A 666 12.92 -1.92 -30.17
CA MET A 666 12.13 -2.18 -31.38
C MET A 666 10.68 -1.67 -31.23
N GLU A 667 10.04 -1.96 -30.11
CA GLU A 667 8.66 -1.58 -29.82
C GLU A 667 8.52 -0.06 -29.62
N ALA A 668 9.59 0.63 -29.20
CA ALA A 668 9.66 2.10 -29.21
C ALA A 668 9.45 2.69 -30.61
N THR A 669 10.11 2.14 -31.62
CA THR A 669 9.99 2.61 -33.01
C THR A 669 8.58 2.37 -33.53
N LYS A 670 8.03 1.16 -33.34
CA LYS A 670 6.66 0.80 -33.71
C LYS A 670 5.62 1.68 -33.01
N TYR A 671 5.82 2.02 -31.74
CA TYR A 671 4.91 2.88 -30.97
C TYR A 671 4.84 4.29 -31.57
N ILE A 672 5.98 4.84 -32.02
CA ILE A 672 6.05 6.15 -32.71
C ILE A 672 5.37 6.08 -34.08
N GLU A 673 5.70 5.08 -34.91
CA GLU A 673 5.15 4.90 -36.25
C GLU A 673 3.62 4.72 -36.24
N THR A 674 3.12 3.87 -35.33
CA THR A 674 1.68 3.59 -35.18
C THR A 674 0.92 4.69 -34.45
N LYS A 675 1.63 5.64 -33.83
CA LYS A 675 1.08 6.67 -32.92
C LYS A 675 0.31 6.07 -31.74
N GLY A 676 0.87 5.01 -31.14
CA GLY A 676 0.35 4.38 -29.92
C GLY A 676 -1.03 3.72 -30.08
N ARG A 677 -1.30 3.06 -31.20
CA ARG A 677 -2.57 2.31 -31.43
C ARG A 677 -2.65 1.07 -30.53
N PRO A 678 -3.63 0.95 -29.60
CA PRO A 678 -3.67 -0.17 -28.65
C PRO A 678 -3.81 -1.56 -29.29
N SER A 679 -4.47 -1.65 -30.44
CA SER A 679 -4.62 -2.92 -31.19
C SER A 679 -3.31 -3.46 -31.78
N LEU A 680 -2.19 -2.75 -31.61
CA LEU A 680 -0.85 -3.14 -32.07
C LEU A 680 0.16 -3.25 -30.92
N PHE A 681 -0.28 -3.15 -29.66
CA PHE A 681 0.63 -3.29 -28.51
C PHE A 681 1.12 -4.75 -28.37
N PRO A 682 2.43 -4.98 -28.17
CA PRO A 682 2.98 -6.31 -27.92
C PRO A 682 2.40 -6.93 -26.64
N TRP A 683 2.21 -8.25 -26.65
CA TRP A 683 1.87 -9.01 -25.44
C TRP A 683 3.11 -9.30 -24.61
N VAL A 684 3.02 -9.15 -23.29
CA VAL A 684 4.08 -9.59 -22.37
C VAL A 684 4.15 -11.12 -22.29
N HIS A 685 5.35 -11.66 -22.09
CA HIS A 685 5.48 -13.03 -21.61
C HIS A 685 5.24 -13.06 -20.09
N THR A 686 4.51 -14.05 -19.57
CA THR A 686 4.17 -14.15 -18.14
C THR A 686 4.66 -15.47 -17.57
N LEU A 687 5.48 -15.41 -16.53
CA LEU A 687 6.04 -16.54 -15.81
C LEU A 687 5.59 -16.51 -14.34
N LEU A 688 5.08 -17.63 -13.83
CA LEU A 688 4.86 -17.81 -12.39
C LEU A 688 6.22 -18.11 -11.73
N LEU A 689 6.68 -17.26 -10.83
CA LEU A 689 7.96 -17.46 -10.13
C LEU A 689 7.85 -18.50 -9.02
N ARG A 690 6.73 -18.50 -8.30
CA ARG A 690 6.46 -19.35 -7.13
C ARG A 690 4.99 -19.79 -7.12
N THR A 691 4.74 -21.03 -6.72
CA THR A 691 3.38 -21.55 -6.50
C THR A 691 2.82 -21.21 -5.13
N GLU A 692 3.68 -20.83 -4.19
CA GLU A 692 3.29 -20.35 -2.86
C GLU A 692 2.62 -18.98 -2.95
N SER A 693 1.57 -18.78 -2.15
CA SER A 693 1.00 -17.45 -1.95
C SER A 693 1.98 -16.56 -1.19
N ILE A 694 2.09 -15.28 -1.59
CA ILE A 694 2.89 -14.26 -0.90
C ILE A 694 2.21 -12.89 -1.03
N GLU A 695 2.31 -12.06 0.01
CA GLU A 695 1.91 -10.65 -0.01
C GLU A 695 2.85 -9.81 0.86
N LEU A 696 2.87 -8.48 0.69
CA LEU A 696 3.79 -7.54 1.34
C LEU A 696 5.26 -7.97 1.18
N ALA A 697 5.62 -8.40 -0.03
CA ALA A 697 6.96 -8.90 -0.30
C ALA A 697 8.01 -7.79 -0.18
N LYS A 698 9.20 -8.19 0.25
CA LYS A 698 10.43 -7.40 0.30
C LYS A 698 11.61 -8.24 -0.18
N ILE A 699 12.58 -7.57 -0.75
CA ILE A 699 13.87 -8.10 -1.17
C ILE A 699 14.96 -7.44 -0.31
N ASN A 700 16.22 -7.85 -0.46
CA ASN A 700 17.34 -7.06 0.03
C ASN A 700 17.38 -5.72 -0.76
N PRO A 701 17.34 -4.55 -0.11
CA PRO A 701 17.29 -3.27 -0.82
C PRO A 701 18.52 -3.00 -1.70
N MET A 702 19.65 -3.67 -1.45
CA MET A 702 20.87 -3.55 -2.27
C MET A 702 20.71 -4.16 -3.68
N VAL A 703 19.72 -5.03 -3.90
CA VAL A 703 19.37 -5.59 -5.22
C VAL A 703 18.06 -5.02 -5.80
N SER A 704 17.62 -3.87 -5.30
CA SER A 704 16.59 -3.06 -5.99
C SER A 704 17.06 -2.68 -7.39
N ALA A 705 16.15 -2.74 -8.37
CA ALA A 705 16.41 -2.54 -9.81
C ALA A 705 17.40 -3.54 -10.46
N LYS A 706 17.83 -4.58 -9.73
CA LYS A 706 18.93 -5.50 -10.08
C LYS A 706 18.49 -6.97 -9.97
N PRO A 707 19.17 -7.94 -10.63
CA PRO A 707 18.86 -9.36 -10.48
C PRO A 707 18.91 -9.83 -9.02
N TYR A 708 17.97 -10.69 -8.63
CA TYR A 708 17.79 -11.13 -7.24
C TYR A 708 17.23 -12.57 -7.16
N THR A 709 17.52 -13.25 -6.05
CA THR A 709 17.22 -14.65 -5.75
C THR A 709 16.14 -14.79 -4.67
N PHE A 710 16.07 -13.89 -3.70
CA PHE A 710 15.28 -14.09 -2.48
C PHE A 710 14.22 -13.00 -2.27
N MET A 711 12.99 -13.44 -2.03
CA MET A 711 11.91 -12.59 -1.53
C MET A 711 11.39 -13.08 -0.18
N TYR A 712 10.99 -12.13 0.66
CA TYR A 712 10.47 -12.33 2.00
C TYR A 712 9.09 -11.68 2.10
N GLY A 713 8.07 -12.36 2.62
CA GLY A 713 6.71 -11.80 2.63
C GLY A 713 5.78 -12.51 3.59
N LEU A 714 4.53 -12.08 3.62
CA LEU A 714 3.44 -12.68 4.39
C LEU A 714 2.74 -13.79 3.61
N SER A 715 2.23 -14.80 4.32
CA SER A 715 1.47 -15.91 3.72
C SER A 715 0.54 -16.60 4.73
N HIS A 716 -0.08 -17.70 4.32
CA HIS A 716 -0.95 -18.55 5.14
C HIS A 716 -0.36 -19.96 5.29
N VAL A 717 -0.09 -20.39 6.53
CA VAL A 717 0.46 -21.73 6.84
C VAL A 717 -0.35 -22.84 6.19
N GLU A 718 -1.68 -22.70 6.20
CA GLU A 718 -2.63 -23.67 5.69
C GLU A 718 -2.52 -23.83 4.16
N ARG A 719 -2.26 -22.73 3.43
CA ARG A 719 -2.09 -22.74 1.97
C ARG A 719 -0.74 -23.32 1.58
N LEU A 720 0.32 -23.00 2.33
CA LEU A 720 1.66 -23.58 2.17
C LEU A 720 1.70 -25.09 2.46
N GLN A 721 0.76 -25.60 3.26
CA GLN A 721 0.56 -27.02 3.53
C GLN A 721 -0.39 -27.70 2.52
N GLY A 722 -0.93 -26.98 1.53
CA GLY A 722 -1.88 -27.51 0.55
C GLY A 722 -3.25 -27.88 1.14
N LEU A 723 -3.62 -27.34 2.30
CA LEU A 723 -4.92 -27.61 2.92
C LEU A 723 -6.06 -26.97 2.10
N PRO A 724 -7.27 -27.58 2.07
CA PRO A 724 -8.39 -27.06 1.30
C PRO A 724 -8.74 -25.61 1.68
N VAL A 725 -9.12 -24.79 0.68
CA VAL A 725 -9.36 -23.35 0.85
C VAL A 725 -10.37 -23.04 1.97
N HIS A 726 -11.39 -23.88 2.18
CA HIS A 726 -12.38 -23.73 3.26
C HIS A 726 -11.81 -23.93 4.69
N VAL A 727 -10.68 -24.64 4.83
CA VAL A 727 -9.92 -24.75 6.09
C VAL A 727 -8.96 -23.56 6.23
N ALA A 728 -8.38 -23.12 5.12
CA ALA A 728 -7.45 -21.98 5.02
C ALA A 728 -8.13 -20.60 4.90
N SER A 729 -9.45 -20.51 5.12
CA SER A 729 -10.26 -19.35 4.70
C SER A 729 -10.31 -18.25 5.75
N THR A 730 -10.53 -18.58 7.03
CA THR A 730 -11.07 -17.61 8.00
C THR A 730 -10.02 -16.71 8.67
N THR A 731 -8.75 -16.79 8.25
CA THR A 731 -7.61 -16.10 8.90
C THR A 731 -7.02 -14.99 8.04
N MET A 732 -6.43 -13.99 8.70
CA MET A 732 -5.44 -13.09 8.10
C MET A 732 -4.09 -13.82 7.95
N TYR A 733 -3.12 -13.20 7.27
CA TYR A 733 -1.76 -13.74 7.16
C TYR A 733 -1.18 -14.10 8.53
N ASN A 734 -0.72 -15.34 8.68
CA ASN A 734 -0.34 -15.96 9.97
C ASN A 734 1.11 -16.51 9.96
N CYS A 735 1.85 -16.28 8.87
CA CYS A 735 3.26 -16.62 8.76
C CYS A 735 4.02 -15.63 7.88
N ILE A 736 5.34 -15.63 8.07
CA ILE A 736 6.32 -15.01 7.18
C ILE A 736 6.96 -16.15 6.37
N VAL A 737 7.26 -15.91 5.10
CA VAL A 737 7.97 -16.84 4.20
C VAL A 737 9.24 -16.21 3.64
N LYS A 738 10.24 -17.05 3.35
CA LYS A 738 11.33 -16.79 2.40
C LYS A 738 11.16 -17.73 1.20
N LEU A 739 11.15 -17.17 0.00
CA LEU A 739 11.06 -17.90 -1.28
C LEU A 739 12.33 -17.66 -2.12
N ASP A 740 12.71 -18.66 -2.91
CA ASP A 740 13.82 -18.60 -3.87
C ASP A 740 13.26 -18.51 -5.30
N THR A 741 13.64 -17.47 -6.07
CA THR A 741 13.15 -17.20 -7.43
C THR A 741 13.83 -18.02 -8.51
N ASN A 742 14.99 -18.62 -8.23
CA ASN A 742 15.78 -19.36 -9.21
C ASN A 742 15.35 -20.83 -9.28
N ASP A 743 14.86 -21.40 -8.17
CA ASP A 743 14.31 -22.76 -8.14
C ASP A 743 12.92 -22.83 -7.47
N GLY A 744 11.89 -23.03 -8.29
CA GLY A 744 10.52 -23.27 -7.84
C GLY A 744 10.31 -24.61 -7.10
N ALA A 745 11.24 -25.56 -7.17
CA ALA A 745 11.19 -26.80 -6.38
C ALA A 745 11.79 -26.65 -4.98
N THR A 746 12.60 -25.61 -4.74
CA THR A 746 13.20 -25.32 -3.42
C THR A 746 12.11 -24.86 -2.47
N LYS A 747 11.88 -25.65 -1.42
CA LYS A 747 10.79 -25.44 -0.45
C LYS A 747 10.91 -24.10 0.28
N PRO A 748 9.79 -23.44 0.59
CA PRO A 748 9.79 -22.18 1.34
C PRO A 748 10.35 -22.40 2.75
N LEU A 749 11.15 -21.45 3.26
CA LEU A 749 11.36 -21.35 4.70
C LEU A 749 10.20 -20.56 5.30
N VAL A 750 9.63 -21.05 6.39
CA VAL A 750 8.39 -20.50 6.98
C VAL A 750 8.62 -20.25 8.48
N TRP A 751 8.32 -19.03 8.93
CA TRP A 751 8.22 -18.71 10.35
C TRP A 751 6.74 -18.46 10.67
N SER A 752 6.23 -19.20 11.65
CA SER A 752 4.87 -19.05 12.15
C SER A 752 4.81 -19.38 13.64
N ARG A 753 3.80 -18.86 14.31
CA ARG A 753 3.47 -19.19 15.69
C ARG A 753 1.95 -19.30 15.81
N LYS A 754 1.44 -20.27 16.58
CA LYS A 754 -0.01 -20.47 16.69
C LYS A 754 -0.67 -19.21 17.26
N HIS A 755 -1.76 -18.76 16.63
CA HIS A 755 -2.50 -17.55 17.01
C HIS A 755 -1.69 -16.24 16.91
N CYS A 756 -0.64 -16.22 16.09
CA CYS A 756 0.16 -15.04 15.82
C CYS A 756 -0.01 -14.55 14.37
N TYR A 757 -0.11 -13.24 14.18
CA TYR A 757 -0.34 -12.60 12.89
C TYR A 757 0.74 -11.53 12.63
N PRO A 758 1.74 -11.81 11.76
CA PRO A 758 2.84 -10.88 11.46
C PRO A 758 2.44 -9.74 10.50
N SER A 759 3.10 -8.59 10.64
CA SER A 759 3.12 -7.46 9.70
C SER A 759 4.20 -7.65 8.64
N GLU A 760 4.24 -6.75 7.65
CA GLU A 760 5.29 -6.69 6.61
C GLU A 760 6.70 -7.01 7.16
N PRO A 761 7.42 -7.99 6.57
CA PRO A 761 8.79 -8.33 6.96
C PRO A 761 9.80 -7.40 6.29
N VAL A 762 10.56 -6.64 7.09
CA VAL A 762 11.61 -5.74 6.57
C VAL A 762 12.96 -6.44 6.60
N PHE A 763 13.64 -6.48 5.44
CA PHE A 763 15.01 -6.94 5.33
C PHE A 763 15.99 -5.83 5.76
N VAL A 764 16.97 -6.18 6.60
CA VAL A 764 18.07 -5.30 7.04
C VAL A 764 19.40 -5.97 6.70
N PRO A 765 20.21 -5.44 5.75
CA PRO A 765 21.48 -6.05 5.37
C PRO A 765 22.50 -6.10 6.51
N HIS A 766 23.25 -7.20 6.59
CA HIS A 766 24.42 -7.37 7.46
C HIS A 766 25.72 -7.43 6.65
N SER A 767 25.70 -8.04 5.46
CA SER A 767 26.81 -8.02 4.48
C SER A 767 26.34 -7.65 3.06
N ASP A 768 27.27 -7.70 2.12
CA ASP A 768 27.09 -7.65 0.66
C ASP A 768 26.31 -8.82 0.04
N LYS A 769 26.13 -9.94 0.75
CA LYS A 769 25.43 -11.13 0.23
C LYS A 769 23.92 -10.95 0.35
N GLU A 770 23.20 -11.43 -0.66
CA GLU A 770 21.77 -11.15 -0.82
C GLU A 770 20.91 -11.55 0.38
N ASP A 771 21.19 -12.69 1.04
CA ASP A 771 20.45 -13.18 2.21
C ASP A 771 21.20 -13.08 3.56
N ASP A 772 22.30 -12.35 3.63
CA ASP A 772 23.10 -12.16 4.85
C ASP A 772 22.66 -10.87 5.57
N GLY A 773 21.68 -11.04 6.47
CA GLY A 773 20.95 -9.96 7.10
C GLY A 773 19.89 -10.42 8.08
N PHE A 774 19.01 -9.50 8.48
CA PHE A 774 17.92 -9.74 9.41
C PHE A 774 16.56 -9.52 8.76
N ILE A 775 15.56 -10.31 9.12
CA ILE A 775 14.15 -10.01 8.87
C ILE A 775 13.51 -9.52 10.16
N ILE A 776 12.92 -8.33 10.13
CA ILE A 776 12.24 -7.73 11.29
C ILE A 776 10.75 -7.57 10.97
N SER A 777 9.87 -8.02 11.86
CA SER A 777 8.42 -7.89 11.74
C SER A 777 7.78 -7.67 13.12
N ILE A 778 6.64 -6.98 13.15
CA ILE A 778 5.77 -6.89 14.34
C ILE A 778 4.67 -7.94 14.17
N PHE A 779 4.48 -8.83 15.15
CA PHE A 779 3.38 -9.78 15.14
C PHE A 779 2.42 -9.57 16.30
N PHE A 780 1.13 -9.72 16.04
CA PHE A 780 0.07 -9.71 17.04
C PHE A 780 -0.15 -11.12 17.61
N ASP A 781 0.06 -11.31 18.92
CA ASP A 781 -0.30 -12.52 19.68
C ASP A 781 -1.75 -12.37 20.16
N SER A 782 -2.69 -13.05 19.50
CA SER A 782 -4.13 -12.92 19.79
C SER A 782 -4.58 -13.70 21.02
N MET A 783 -3.74 -14.58 21.58
CA MET A 783 -3.99 -15.24 22.87
C MET A 783 -3.66 -14.33 24.05
N ARG A 784 -2.69 -13.43 23.88
CA ARG A 784 -2.33 -12.40 24.87
C ARG A 784 -2.97 -11.04 24.65
N ILE A 785 -3.46 -10.78 23.44
CA ILE A 785 -3.92 -9.44 23.00
C ILE A 785 -2.79 -8.41 23.16
N THR A 786 -1.58 -8.81 22.77
CA THR A 786 -0.36 -7.99 22.79
C THR A 786 0.44 -8.24 21.52
N SER A 787 1.17 -7.25 21.02
CA SER A 787 2.12 -7.50 19.94
C SER A 787 3.53 -7.73 20.47
N CYS A 788 4.38 -8.30 19.62
CA CYS A 788 5.79 -8.50 19.85
C CYS A 788 6.54 -8.20 18.55
N ILE A 789 7.84 -7.95 18.66
CA ILE A 789 8.75 -7.87 17.53
C ILE A 789 9.46 -9.20 17.42
N VAL A 790 9.58 -9.72 16.21
CA VAL A 790 10.50 -10.82 15.88
C VAL A 790 11.66 -10.31 15.06
N VAL A 791 12.87 -10.82 15.34
CA VAL A 791 14.02 -10.74 14.44
C VAL A 791 14.44 -12.15 14.06
N LEU A 792 14.45 -12.43 12.75
CA LEU A 792 14.95 -13.66 12.16
C LEU A 792 16.30 -13.42 11.49
N ASP A 793 17.13 -14.46 11.48
CA ASP A 793 18.28 -14.59 10.58
C ASP A 793 17.76 -14.77 9.14
N ALA A 794 18.06 -13.86 8.22
CA ALA A 794 17.47 -13.88 6.87
C ALA A 794 17.95 -15.09 6.03
N LYS A 795 19.12 -15.65 6.35
CA LYS A 795 19.69 -16.80 5.66
C LYS A 795 18.96 -18.09 5.99
N THR A 796 18.93 -18.45 7.27
CA THR A 796 18.42 -19.72 7.81
C THR A 796 16.99 -19.64 8.33
N PHE A 797 16.41 -18.43 8.40
CA PHE A 797 15.06 -18.14 8.88
C PHE A 797 14.81 -18.51 10.36
N LYS A 798 15.89 -18.67 11.13
CA LYS A 798 15.83 -18.94 12.57
C LYS A 798 15.51 -17.68 13.35
N GLU A 799 14.72 -17.85 14.40
CA GLU A 799 14.41 -16.79 15.36
C GLU A 799 15.65 -16.46 16.21
N LEU A 800 16.18 -15.25 16.05
CA LEU A 800 17.31 -14.73 16.84
C LEU A 800 16.84 -14.04 18.11
N MET A 801 15.68 -13.38 18.05
CA MET A 801 15.15 -12.58 19.15
C MET A 801 13.63 -12.39 19.02
N ILE A 802 12.93 -12.38 20.15
CA ILE A 802 11.60 -11.76 20.27
C ILE A 802 11.60 -10.76 21.44
N ALA A 803 11.04 -9.57 21.21
CA ALA A 803 10.85 -8.53 22.23
C ALA A 803 9.37 -8.14 22.36
N GLN A 804 8.87 -7.97 23.59
CA GLN A 804 7.46 -7.67 23.86
C GLN A 804 7.15 -6.19 23.64
N LEU A 805 6.07 -5.86 22.91
CA LEU A 805 5.54 -4.49 22.85
C LEU A 805 4.55 -4.25 24.01
N PRO A 806 4.40 -2.99 24.49
CA PRO A 806 3.61 -2.70 25.69
C PRO A 806 2.08 -2.75 25.48
N SER A 807 1.61 -2.98 24.25
CA SER A 807 0.20 -3.23 23.91
C SER A 807 0.08 -4.09 22.65
N ALA A 808 -1.16 -4.40 22.25
CA ALA A 808 -1.45 -4.73 20.86
C ALA A 808 -1.05 -3.57 19.92
N VAL A 809 -0.46 -3.94 18.78
CA VAL A 809 -0.44 -3.19 17.52
C VAL A 809 -1.43 -3.92 16.59
N PRO A 810 -2.42 -3.23 16.00
CA PRO A 810 -3.45 -3.88 15.19
C PRO A 810 -2.92 -4.58 13.92
N LEU A 811 -3.75 -5.48 13.38
CA LEU A 811 -3.49 -6.13 12.10
C LEU A 811 -3.43 -5.08 10.98
N SER A 812 -2.36 -5.13 10.18
CA SER A 812 -2.01 -4.06 9.24
C SER A 812 -1.78 -4.61 7.83
N PHE A 813 -2.23 -3.85 6.83
CA PHE A 813 -1.77 -3.94 5.44
C PHE A 813 -0.85 -2.74 5.07
N GLY A 814 -0.50 -1.92 6.07
CA GLY A 814 0.42 -0.79 5.96
C GLY A 814 1.88 -1.19 6.20
N HIS A 815 2.79 -0.32 5.74
CA HIS A 815 4.16 -0.69 5.42
C HIS A 815 5.19 -0.27 6.47
N SER A 816 6.39 -0.82 6.34
CA SER A 816 7.51 -0.62 7.25
C SER A 816 8.82 -0.36 6.50
N LYS A 817 9.64 0.54 7.03
CA LYS A 817 11.01 0.80 6.55
C LYS A 817 11.98 0.76 7.73
N PHE A 818 13.26 0.54 7.45
CA PHE A 818 14.32 0.54 8.44
C PHE A 818 15.38 1.60 8.10
N ALA A 819 15.73 2.44 9.07
CA ALA A 819 16.77 3.46 8.95
C ALA A 819 17.96 3.10 9.85
N ILE A 820 19.19 3.15 9.34
CA ILE A 820 20.44 2.74 10.02
C ILE A 820 21.10 3.91 10.74
#